data_AF-A0A517PT06-F1
#
_entry.id   AF-A0A517PT06-F1
#
_cell.length_a   1.000
_cell.length_b   1.000
_cell.length_c   1.000
_cell.angle_alpha   90.00
_cell.angle_beta   90.00
_cell.angle_gamma   90.00
#
_symmetry.space_group_name_H-M   'P 1'
#
loop_
_entity.id
_entity.type
_entity.pdbx_description
1 polymer ?
#
loop_
_entity_poly.entity_id
_entity_poly.type
_entity_poly.pdbx_seq_one_letter_code
_entity_poly.pdbx_strand_id
1 'polypeptide(L)'
;MLLVSVGCFLLFGNRFSTLSAQIDFSHVPAPAADESAIVYARKRRRGKKKQESQDVPEIAADYSRFSSNNQRDESIDQQQQKCREHASRLGHTILPAYEFEDRAVSGTKLEREGLNAMLKAAEQGKFNVLYLYSLSRLARESVITLPILKKLVYVYGVRCICVTEGIDTDTTGWEVIAAIFALIHEQFIKDLSAAVIRGQEGALLSGYSVGDWCFGYGSEPVPGSEQKRAGRNSKPRKIYVINQEHAECVSQIFTWYVDEGMSISQIVRKLNHLKAPKDHRSSSNEWHHDLVVNLLSNPKYVGDWPWGEMQNVRDPETGIVCQKPRSEEECEQWKREFPHLRIIDDNTFRRAQEMLDANAQKWEKHRRANGKFTGSSSETNGRRKVKLLHGLLKCDQCDSPFHSDGKRARCRGGKRGTCKSITSVPVKLLESMILEKIGTVILEDNLWFQCVFNDLLKLHREYENQVPATIREKERELYQLTQKIERLVDLVEQGDAPEDLQRRLKSRKEEQKEIQYELKQLRLERNHDLGTPSEEWLRERLKQLFDVLQESSPAANKALSALIGGEIIMEENEIPLRKRNYFRGKFRLNVRGVSSFLAGTSSSIERTGQGEEFVIDFIQPDKADQQREIAKRMYDAQEPEFKIAEALGVSRSRVTKLIDEVFELRGEKKPDGRSRRSRLAVKHKEPPPYQAIAEEVMKLFREKKEYGEIAAALNIDRNTVTSSVKYWHEQRGLPVPDGRTRRKFL
;
A
#
# COMPACT_ATOMS: atom_id res chain seq x y z
N MET A 1 42.38 44.20 -18.90
CA MET A 1 43.21 42.99 -19.06
C MET A 1 42.56 41.71 -18.50
N LEU A 2 41.72 41.75 -17.46
CA LEU A 2 41.02 40.57 -16.90
C LEU A 2 40.02 39.86 -17.86
N LEU A 3 39.45 40.57 -18.84
CA LEU A 3 38.55 39.95 -19.85
C LEU A 3 39.30 39.17 -20.95
N VAL A 4 40.60 39.44 -21.14
CA VAL A 4 41.41 38.75 -22.18
C VAL A 4 41.98 37.43 -21.64
N SER A 5 42.24 37.34 -20.34
CA SER A 5 42.78 36.14 -19.69
C SER A 5 41.75 35.01 -19.54
N VAL A 6 40.46 35.34 -19.39
CA VAL A 6 39.37 34.35 -19.30
C VAL A 6 39.03 33.77 -20.68
N GLY A 7 39.25 34.53 -21.76
CA GLY A 7 39.03 34.07 -23.14
C GLY A 7 40.02 32.99 -23.61
N CYS A 8 41.27 32.98 -23.11
CA CYS A 8 42.27 31.99 -23.53
C CYS A 8 42.05 30.59 -22.95
N PHE A 9 41.36 30.45 -21.81
CA PHE A 9 41.09 29.14 -21.20
C PHE A 9 39.98 28.33 -21.88
N LEU A 10 39.12 28.99 -22.66
CA LEU A 10 38.00 28.34 -23.36
C LEU A 10 38.36 27.79 -24.74
N LEU A 11 39.54 28.12 -25.29
CA LEU A 11 39.90 27.82 -26.68
C LEU A 11 40.97 26.73 -26.88
N PHE A 12 41.66 26.28 -25.83
CA PHE A 12 42.67 25.23 -25.95
C PHE A 12 42.38 24.03 -25.05
N GLY A 13 41.75 23.02 -25.64
CA GLY A 13 41.63 21.69 -25.07
C GLY A 13 42.98 20.97 -25.03
N ASN A 14 43.13 20.14 -23.99
CA ASN A 14 44.11 19.07 -23.84
C ASN A 14 45.60 19.46 -23.88
N ARG A 15 46.17 19.63 -22.68
CA ARG A 15 47.39 19.00 -22.15
C ARG A 15 48.04 19.96 -21.17
N PHE A 16 47.91 19.75 -19.86
CA PHE A 16 48.94 20.11 -18.88
C PHE A 16 48.64 19.38 -17.56
N SER A 17 49.26 18.21 -17.42
CA SER A 17 49.57 17.63 -16.12
C SER A 17 50.78 18.35 -15.53
N THR A 18 50.74 18.57 -14.21
CA THR A 18 51.81 19.06 -13.32
C THR A 18 52.34 20.48 -13.55
N LEU A 19 51.83 21.45 -12.80
CA LEU A 19 52.61 22.60 -12.30
C LEU A 19 51.84 23.33 -11.19
N SER A 20 52.41 23.35 -9.98
CA SER A 20 52.01 24.25 -8.88
C SER A 20 52.49 25.66 -9.20
N ALA A 21 51.58 26.61 -9.36
CA ALA A 21 51.91 28.02 -9.42
C ALA A 21 51.03 28.79 -8.42
N GLN A 22 51.65 29.27 -7.35
CA GLN A 22 51.08 30.30 -6.48
C GLN A 22 51.04 31.61 -7.29
N ILE A 23 49.87 32.25 -7.34
CA ILE A 23 49.72 33.61 -7.88
C ILE A 23 49.70 34.56 -6.68
N ASP A 24 50.71 35.41 -6.60
CA ASP A 24 50.89 36.46 -5.59
C ASP A 24 50.12 37.73 -6.02
N PHE A 25 49.26 38.26 -5.14
CA PHE A 25 48.38 39.42 -5.40
C PHE A 25 48.83 40.70 -4.68
N SER A 26 50.09 40.79 -4.26
CA SER A 26 50.61 41.88 -3.41
C SER A 26 50.73 43.27 -4.05
N HIS A 27 50.38 43.50 -5.33
CA HIS A 27 50.42 44.85 -5.91
C HIS A 27 49.30 45.14 -6.91
N VAL A 28 48.29 45.88 -6.46
CA VAL A 28 47.43 46.71 -7.33
C VAL A 28 47.25 48.07 -6.65
N PRO A 29 47.65 49.20 -7.27
CA PRO A 29 47.48 50.52 -6.68
C PRO A 29 46.03 51.02 -6.85
N ALA A 30 45.52 51.72 -5.85
CA ALA A 30 44.18 52.32 -5.86
C ALA A 30 44.11 53.51 -6.83
N PRO A 31 43.06 53.64 -7.67
CA PRO A 31 42.85 54.83 -8.48
C PRO A 31 42.24 55.97 -7.65
N ALA A 32 42.74 57.19 -7.91
CA ALA A 32 42.32 58.44 -7.31
C ALA A 32 40.84 58.75 -7.57
N ALA A 33 40.19 59.36 -6.58
CA ALA A 33 38.80 59.80 -6.63
C ALA A 33 38.65 60.99 -7.59
N ASP A 34 37.69 60.89 -8.52
CA ASP A 34 37.19 62.01 -9.30
C ASP A 34 35.70 62.23 -8.98
N GLU A 35 35.37 63.48 -8.67
CA GLU A 35 34.07 63.94 -8.21
C GLU A 35 33.15 64.19 -9.41
N SER A 36 32.07 63.41 -9.56
CA SER A 36 30.74 63.88 -10.03
C SER A 36 29.82 62.71 -10.41
N ALA A 37 28.92 62.34 -9.49
CA ALA A 37 27.67 61.68 -9.87
C ALA A 37 26.56 61.97 -8.85
N ILE A 38 25.58 62.75 -9.30
CA ILE A 38 24.50 63.32 -8.52
C ILE A 38 23.46 62.25 -8.15
N VAL A 39 23.41 61.98 -6.84
CA VAL A 39 22.27 61.74 -5.94
C VAL A 39 20.88 61.51 -6.59
N TYR A 40 20.39 60.25 -6.52
CA TYR A 40 18.97 59.97 -6.26
C TYR A 40 18.82 59.29 -4.89
N ALA A 41 18.51 60.11 -3.88
CA ALA A 41 18.29 59.67 -2.51
C ALA A 41 16.91 59.02 -2.34
N ARG A 42 16.85 57.69 -2.17
CA ARG A 42 15.69 57.01 -1.58
C ARG A 42 15.91 56.86 -0.07
N LYS A 43 14.99 57.47 0.71
CA LYS A 43 14.91 57.47 2.18
C LYS A 43 15.07 56.05 2.76
N ARG A 44 16.25 55.74 3.31
CA ARG A 44 16.46 54.64 4.25
C ARG A 44 15.85 55.04 5.60
N ARG A 45 14.91 54.24 6.10
CA ARG A 45 14.43 54.33 7.49
C ARG A 45 15.64 54.15 8.42
N ARG A 46 15.93 55.18 9.21
CA ARG A 46 16.87 55.17 10.34
C ARG A 46 16.43 54.11 11.36
N GLY A 47 17.35 53.24 11.78
CA GLY A 47 17.11 52.38 12.95
C GLY A 47 18.02 51.17 13.15
N LYS A 48 19.35 51.36 13.23
CA LYS A 48 20.22 50.85 14.32
C LYS A 48 21.68 51.20 14.04
N LYS A 49 22.34 51.76 15.05
CA LYS A 49 23.76 52.15 15.06
C LYS A 49 24.65 50.96 14.64
N LYS A 50 25.62 51.23 13.78
CA LYS A 50 26.82 50.40 13.59
C LYS A 50 27.52 50.38 14.96
N GLN A 51 27.42 49.27 15.68
CA GLN A 51 28.17 49.07 16.92
C GLN A 51 29.65 48.99 16.56
N GLU A 52 30.46 49.76 17.28
CA GLU A 52 31.91 49.65 17.30
C GLU A 52 32.32 48.19 17.56
N SER A 53 33.35 47.73 16.86
CA SER A 53 33.97 46.42 17.00
C SER A 53 34.51 46.25 18.43
N GLN A 54 33.71 45.62 19.28
CA GLN A 54 34.21 44.97 20.48
C GLN A 54 34.85 43.64 20.06
N ASP A 55 36.07 43.36 20.52
CA ASP A 55 36.78 42.09 20.36
C ASP A 55 35.94 40.95 20.97
N VAL A 56 35.01 40.42 20.19
CA VAL A 56 34.38 39.12 20.47
C VAL A 56 35.42 38.07 20.07
N PRO A 57 35.82 37.15 20.95
CA PRO A 57 36.74 36.08 20.57
C PRO A 57 36.17 35.36 19.35
N GLU A 58 36.97 35.25 18.28
CA GLU A 58 36.54 34.62 17.04
C GLU A 58 36.41 33.11 17.23
N ILE A 59 35.22 32.69 17.68
CA ILE A 59 34.86 31.28 17.81
C ILE A 59 34.64 30.74 16.40
N ALA A 60 35.53 29.82 16.00
CA ALA A 60 35.51 29.20 14.68
C ALA A 60 34.83 27.82 14.69
N ALA A 61 34.11 27.53 13.62
CA ALA A 61 33.51 26.25 13.30
C ALA A 61 34.03 25.74 11.95
N ASP A 62 33.90 24.45 11.67
CA ASP A 62 34.05 23.92 10.31
C ASP A 62 32.85 23.08 9.89
N TYR A 63 32.68 22.95 8.59
CA TYR A 63 31.72 22.01 8.04
C TYR A 63 32.32 21.19 6.89
N SER A 64 32.31 19.88 7.08
CA SER A 64 32.95 18.91 6.19
C SER A 64 31.96 17.85 5.69
N ARG A 65 32.14 17.40 4.45
CA ARG A 65 31.19 16.45 3.81
C ARG A 65 31.89 15.48 2.87
N PHE A 66 31.40 14.24 2.85
CA PHE A 66 31.74 13.25 1.82
C PHE A 66 30.51 12.46 1.35
N SER A 67 30.40 12.21 0.04
CA SER A 67 29.38 11.34 -0.55
C SER A 67 29.92 9.92 -0.70
N SER A 68 29.18 8.88 -0.27
CA SER A 68 29.62 7.48 -0.18
C SER A 68 30.07 6.79 -1.48
N ASN A 69 30.09 7.48 -2.62
CA ASN A 69 30.53 6.91 -3.87
C ASN A 69 32.04 7.02 -3.98
N ASN A 70 32.72 5.93 -3.59
CA ASN A 70 34.12 5.46 -3.80
C ASN A 70 35.03 6.20 -4.82
N GLN A 71 35.00 7.53 -4.85
CA GLN A 71 35.85 8.44 -5.59
C GLN A 71 36.54 9.31 -4.53
N ARG A 72 37.86 9.46 -4.62
CA ARG A 72 38.68 10.19 -3.65
C ARG A 72 38.37 11.69 -3.70
N ASP A 73 37.26 12.11 -3.11
CA ASP A 73 37.21 13.35 -2.35
C ASP A 73 37.91 13.04 -1.01
N GLU A 74 38.77 13.94 -0.55
CA GLU A 74 39.49 13.81 0.73
C GLU A 74 38.56 13.38 1.87
N SER A 75 39.01 12.46 2.74
CA SER A 75 38.23 12.02 3.90
C SER A 75 37.82 13.23 4.74
N ILE A 76 36.71 13.13 5.48
CA ILE A 76 36.24 14.21 6.38
C ILE A 76 37.38 14.68 7.29
N ASP A 77 38.12 13.75 7.87
CA ASP A 77 39.27 14.03 8.75
C ASP A 77 40.35 14.87 8.05
N GLN A 78 40.61 14.63 6.76
CA GLN A 78 41.57 15.42 5.95
C GLN A 78 41.04 16.82 5.64
N GLN A 79 39.74 16.95 5.36
CA GLN A 79 39.11 18.25 5.12
C GLN A 79 39.13 19.11 6.40
N GLN A 80 38.74 18.53 7.53
CA GLN A 80 38.78 19.16 8.84
C GLN A 80 40.21 19.54 9.22
N GLN A 81 41.18 18.65 8.97
CA GLN A 81 42.60 18.93 9.23
C GLN A 81 43.08 20.16 8.47
N LYS A 82 42.76 20.28 7.18
CA LYS A 82 43.11 21.46 6.39
C LYS A 82 42.39 22.73 6.87
N CYS A 83 41.15 22.61 7.32
CA CYS A 83 40.42 23.73 7.93
C CYS A 83 41.09 24.18 9.23
N ARG A 84 41.48 23.24 10.12
CA ARG A 84 42.21 23.53 11.36
C ARG A 84 43.57 24.17 11.11
N GLU A 85 44.32 23.67 10.13
CA GLU A 85 45.61 24.25 9.74
C GLU A 85 45.45 25.68 9.22
N HIS A 86 44.43 25.94 8.38
CA HIS A 86 44.16 27.28 7.87
C HIS A 86 43.68 28.22 8.98
N ALA A 87 42.79 27.76 9.85
CA ALA A 87 42.32 28.49 11.02
C ALA A 87 43.47 28.87 11.96
N SER A 88 44.38 27.93 12.24
CA SER A 88 45.54 28.16 13.11
C SER A 88 46.48 29.22 12.55
N ARG A 89 46.67 29.29 11.22
CA ARG A 89 47.49 30.33 10.57
C ARG A 89 46.89 31.72 10.72
N LEU A 90 45.57 31.81 10.79
CA LEU A 90 44.83 33.06 11.00
C LEU A 90 44.61 33.37 12.50
N GLY A 91 45.11 32.52 13.41
CA GLY A 91 44.97 32.70 14.86
C GLY A 91 43.66 32.18 15.46
N HIS A 92 42.83 31.47 14.69
CA HIS A 92 41.58 30.90 15.15
C HIS A 92 41.76 29.46 15.64
N THR A 93 40.96 29.04 16.63
CA THR A 93 40.90 27.65 17.08
C THR A 93 39.51 27.09 16.84
N ILE A 94 39.42 25.94 16.15
CA ILE A 94 38.17 25.22 15.92
C ILE A 94 38.06 24.16 17.02
N LEU A 95 37.02 24.25 17.85
CA LEU A 95 36.77 23.28 18.91
C LEU A 95 36.03 22.05 18.37
N PRO A 96 36.26 20.83 18.91
CA PRO A 96 35.55 19.63 18.48
C PRO A 96 34.01 19.74 18.51
N ALA A 97 33.46 20.55 19.41
CA ALA A 97 32.02 20.80 19.51
C ALA A 97 31.44 21.61 18.32
N TYR A 98 32.31 22.21 17.50
CA TYR A 98 31.97 23.02 16.33
C TYR A 98 32.51 22.42 15.03
N GLU A 99 32.88 21.15 15.05
CA GLU A 99 33.20 20.38 13.85
C GLU A 99 31.92 19.68 13.35
N PHE A 100 31.29 20.23 12.33
CA PHE A 100 30.07 19.69 11.75
C PHE A 100 30.38 18.79 10.57
N GLU A 101 29.77 17.61 10.49
CA GLU A 101 30.02 16.64 9.43
C GLU A 101 28.76 16.01 8.86
N ASP A 102 28.79 15.70 7.56
CA ASP A 102 27.79 14.88 6.88
C ASP A 102 28.49 13.70 6.16
N ARG A 103 28.37 12.49 6.74
CA ARG A 103 28.92 11.24 6.18
C ARG A 103 27.93 10.60 5.22
N ALA A 104 28.42 10.19 4.04
CA ALA A 104 27.64 9.49 3.02
C ALA A 104 26.45 10.29 2.43
N VAL A 105 26.43 11.62 2.58
CA VAL A 105 25.33 12.46 2.10
C VAL A 105 25.72 13.20 0.81
N SER A 106 24.88 13.09 -0.20
CA SER A 106 25.05 13.85 -1.45
C SER A 106 24.79 15.34 -1.21
N GLY A 107 25.69 16.20 -1.68
CA GLY A 107 25.57 17.67 -1.62
C GLY A 107 24.46 18.25 -2.50
N THR A 108 23.68 17.36 -3.13
CA THR A 108 22.43 17.68 -3.81
C THR A 108 21.26 17.76 -2.82
N LYS A 109 21.25 17.01 -1.71
CA LYS A 109 20.11 17.01 -0.77
C LYS A 109 20.00 18.33 0.01
N LEU A 110 18.76 18.82 0.16
CA LEU A 110 18.42 20.02 0.94
C LEU A 110 18.43 19.73 2.45
N GLU A 111 17.85 18.62 2.89
CA GLU A 111 17.85 18.21 4.30
C GLU A 111 19.08 17.37 4.64
N ARG A 112 19.89 17.89 5.58
CA ARG A 112 21.13 17.27 6.04
C ARG A 112 21.34 17.57 7.50
N GLU A 113 21.62 16.54 8.29
CA GLU A 113 21.70 16.66 9.75
C GLU A 113 22.88 17.55 10.18
N GLY A 114 24.07 17.35 9.60
CA GLY A 114 25.27 18.14 9.91
C GLY A 114 25.12 19.59 9.47
N LEU A 115 24.68 19.83 8.23
CA LEU A 115 24.39 21.19 7.75
C LEU A 115 23.31 21.89 8.60
N ASN A 116 22.21 21.21 8.93
CA ASN A 116 21.13 21.79 9.73
C ASN A 116 21.61 22.12 11.15
N ALA A 117 22.43 21.26 11.75
CA ALA A 117 23.06 21.52 13.04
C ALA A 117 23.98 22.75 12.98
N MET A 118 24.81 22.87 11.93
CA MET A 118 25.67 24.03 11.69
C MET A 118 24.85 25.31 11.52
N LEU A 119 23.82 25.30 10.67
CA LEU A 119 22.96 26.47 10.43
C LEU A 119 22.20 26.90 11.68
N LYS A 120 21.76 25.95 12.52
CA LYS A 120 21.12 26.22 13.80
C LYS A 120 22.12 26.79 14.82
N ALA A 121 23.36 26.32 14.81
CA ALA A 121 24.42 26.86 15.66
C ALA A 121 24.81 28.29 15.23
N ALA A 122 24.87 28.57 13.92
CA ALA A 122 25.07 29.91 13.37
C ALA A 122 23.92 30.85 13.74
N GLU A 123 22.67 30.42 13.60
CA GLU A 123 21.48 31.19 13.99
C GLU A 123 21.47 31.53 15.49
N GLN A 124 22.00 30.63 16.33
CA GLN A 124 22.14 30.83 17.76
C GLN A 124 23.36 31.69 18.15
N GLY A 125 24.17 32.14 17.18
CA GLY A 125 25.37 32.93 17.41
C GLY A 125 26.47 32.16 18.16
N LYS A 126 26.53 30.83 18.02
CA LYS A 126 27.51 29.99 18.75
C LYS A 126 28.94 30.08 18.20
N PHE A 127 29.09 30.52 16.96
CA PHE A 127 30.35 30.78 16.29
C PHE A 127 30.17 31.97 15.35
N ASN A 128 31.24 32.69 15.05
CA ASN A 128 31.24 33.85 14.15
C ASN A 128 32.13 33.66 12.92
N VAL A 129 32.96 32.60 12.89
CA VAL A 129 33.77 32.23 11.71
C VAL A 129 33.45 30.78 11.31
N LEU A 130 33.18 30.55 10.03
CA LEU A 130 32.94 29.23 9.45
C LEU A 130 34.02 28.89 8.42
N TYR A 131 34.77 27.83 8.68
CA TYR A 131 35.71 27.26 7.74
C TYR A 131 35.05 26.17 6.90
N LEU A 132 35.30 26.21 5.60
CA LEU A 132 34.87 25.22 4.63
C LEU A 132 36.08 24.78 3.85
N TYR A 133 36.28 23.48 3.67
CA TYR A 133 37.34 23.01 2.79
C TYR A 133 37.16 23.56 1.37
N SER A 134 35.94 23.48 0.84
CA SER A 134 35.54 24.04 -0.45
C SER A 134 34.11 24.56 -0.39
N LEU A 135 33.79 25.56 -1.21
CA LEU A 135 32.42 26.07 -1.37
C LEU A 135 31.42 24.96 -1.77
N SER A 136 31.90 23.94 -2.50
CA SER A 136 31.12 22.75 -2.90
C SER A 136 30.65 21.86 -1.75
N ARG A 137 31.14 22.09 -0.51
CA ARG A 137 30.71 21.38 0.69
C ARG A 137 29.34 21.85 1.15
N LEU A 138 29.07 23.16 1.08
CA LEU A 138 27.75 23.74 1.39
C LEU A 138 26.68 23.17 0.48
N ALA A 139 26.82 23.32 -0.82
CA ALA A 139 26.01 22.65 -1.84
C ALA A 139 26.77 22.71 -3.17
N ARG A 140 26.35 21.91 -4.16
CA ARG A 140 26.96 21.93 -5.48
C ARG A 140 26.10 22.60 -6.57
N GLU A 141 24.92 23.11 -6.21
CA GLU A 141 24.03 23.87 -7.09
C GLU A 141 24.04 25.34 -6.68
N SER A 142 24.29 26.23 -7.63
CA SER A 142 24.44 27.68 -7.38
C SER A 142 23.22 28.30 -6.70
N VAL A 143 22.02 27.86 -7.10
CA VAL A 143 20.72 28.28 -6.55
C VAL A 143 20.57 27.93 -5.06
N ILE A 144 21.29 26.93 -4.55
CA ILE A 144 21.26 26.53 -3.13
C ILE A 144 22.45 27.12 -2.37
N THR A 145 23.65 27.07 -2.96
CA THR A 145 24.89 27.51 -2.31
C THR A 145 24.88 28.99 -1.97
N LEU A 146 24.47 29.86 -2.92
CA LEU A 146 24.54 31.30 -2.73
C LEU A 146 23.54 31.82 -1.68
N PRO A 147 22.27 31.38 -1.64
CA PRO A 147 21.36 31.78 -0.56
C PRO A 147 21.84 31.36 0.83
N ILE A 148 22.39 30.15 0.98
CA ILE A 148 22.94 29.69 2.27
C ILE A 148 24.09 30.59 2.70
N LEU A 149 25.05 30.84 1.80
CA LEU A 149 26.21 31.69 2.09
C LEU A 149 25.79 33.12 2.44
N LYS A 150 24.85 33.71 1.70
CA LYS A 150 24.30 35.04 2.00
C LYS A 150 23.55 35.07 3.33
N LYS A 151 22.84 33.99 3.68
CA LYS A 151 22.15 33.88 4.97
C LYS A 151 23.16 33.85 6.12
N LEU A 152 24.20 33.04 6.01
CA LEU A 152 25.30 32.98 7.00
C LEU A 152 25.92 34.37 7.21
N VAL A 153 26.27 35.06 6.13
CA VAL A 153 26.94 36.37 6.23
C VAL A 153 26.01 37.48 6.69
N TYR A 154 24.86 37.69 6.02
CA TYR A 154 24.04 38.88 6.23
C TYR A 154 22.96 38.73 7.31
N VAL A 155 22.49 37.52 7.57
CA VAL A 155 21.44 37.27 8.56
C VAL A 155 22.05 36.83 9.88
N TYR A 156 23.04 35.93 9.84
CA TYR A 156 23.66 35.38 11.05
C TYR A 156 24.96 36.09 11.43
N GLY A 157 25.52 36.94 10.56
CA GLY A 157 26.75 37.70 10.86
C GLY A 157 28.00 36.82 10.91
N VAL A 158 28.01 35.68 10.22
CA VAL A 158 29.12 34.72 10.21
C VAL A 158 30.05 34.98 9.04
N ARG A 159 31.34 35.18 9.32
CA ARG A 159 32.42 35.22 8.31
C ARG A 159 32.68 33.80 7.81
N CYS A 160 32.57 33.57 6.50
CA CYS A 160 32.82 32.27 5.89
C CYS A 160 34.16 32.28 5.13
N ILE A 161 35.00 31.28 5.38
CA ILE A 161 36.32 31.12 4.77
C ILE A 161 36.38 29.78 4.04
N CYS A 162 36.56 29.80 2.72
CA CYS A 162 36.73 28.60 1.90
C CYS A 162 38.21 28.38 1.58
N VAL A 163 38.79 27.29 2.09
CA VAL A 163 40.24 27.02 2.06
C VAL A 163 40.75 26.80 0.63
N THR A 164 40.03 26.05 -0.21
CA THR A 164 40.49 25.74 -1.57
C THR A 164 40.35 26.90 -2.55
N GLU A 165 39.23 27.62 -2.50
CA GLU A 165 38.95 28.74 -3.41
C GLU A 165 39.55 30.06 -2.92
N GLY A 166 40.06 30.12 -1.68
CA GLY A 166 40.58 31.34 -1.07
C GLY A 166 39.49 32.40 -0.85
N ILE A 167 38.23 31.99 -0.71
CA ILE A 167 37.12 32.92 -0.52
C ILE A 167 37.05 33.30 0.94
N ASP A 168 37.06 34.58 1.23
CA ASP A 168 36.81 35.13 2.56
C ASP A 168 35.73 36.21 2.47
N THR A 169 34.61 36.01 3.18
CA THR A 169 33.47 36.92 3.12
C THR A 169 33.69 38.27 3.79
N ASP A 170 34.83 38.46 4.47
CA ASP A 170 35.25 39.76 4.99
C ASP A 170 35.96 40.63 3.92
N THR A 171 36.38 40.01 2.80
CA THR A 171 37.06 40.72 1.71
C THR A 171 36.06 41.36 0.74
N THR A 172 36.33 42.57 0.25
CA THR A 172 35.50 43.20 -0.78
C THR A 172 35.47 42.40 -2.07
N GLY A 173 34.28 42.15 -2.63
CA GLY A 173 34.12 41.42 -3.88
C GLY A 173 33.95 39.89 -3.74
N TRP A 174 33.92 39.36 -2.51
CA TRP A 174 33.71 37.94 -2.25
C TRP A 174 32.45 37.38 -2.91
N GLU A 175 31.37 38.16 -3.03
CA GLU A 175 30.11 37.72 -3.64
C GLU A 175 30.28 37.32 -5.10
N VAL A 176 31.10 38.06 -5.85
CA VAL A 176 31.36 37.80 -7.27
C VAL A 176 32.19 36.53 -7.41
N ILE A 177 33.23 36.38 -6.58
CA ILE A 177 34.10 35.21 -6.58
C ILE A 177 33.29 33.96 -6.20
N ALA A 178 32.48 34.04 -5.14
CA ALA A 178 31.60 32.95 -4.72
C ALA A 178 30.59 32.57 -5.81
N ALA A 179 30.02 33.54 -6.53
CA ALA A 179 29.12 33.28 -7.65
C ALA A 179 29.83 32.54 -8.80
N ILE A 180 31.05 32.94 -9.17
CA ILE A 180 31.84 32.27 -10.21
C ILE A 180 32.14 30.82 -9.82
N PHE A 181 32.64 30.59 -8.59
CA PHE A 181 32.93 29.22 -8.14
C PHE A 181 31.67 28.37 -8.01
N ALA A 182 30.54 28.95 -7.59
CA ALA A 182 29.27 28.24 -7.57
C ALA A 182 28.85 27.74 -8.96
N LEU A 183 29.05 28.56 -10.00
CA LEU A 183 28.80 28.16 -11.40
C LEU A 183 29.78 27.09 -11.88
N ILE A 184 31.07 27.21 -11.54
CA ILE A 184 32.10 26.20 -11.88
C ILE A 184 31.75 24.84 -11.25
N HIS A 185 31.37 24.83 -9.98
CA HIS A 185 30.99 23.60 -9.27
C HIS A 185 29.74 22.95 -9.88
N GLU A 186 28.76 23.75 -10.29
CA GLU A 186 27.56 23.27 -10.97
C GLU A 186 27.90 22.67 -12.35
N GLN A 187 28.73 23.36 -13.13
CA GLN A 187 29.18 22.89 -14.44
C GLN A 187 29.99 21.59 -14.31
N PHE A 188 30.85 21.48 -13.30
CA PHE A 188 31.61 20.25 -13.04
C PHE A 188 30.71 19.03 -12.82
N ILE A 189 29.57 19.17 -12.13
CA ILE A 189 28.62 18.05 -11.99
C ILE A 189 28.01 17.69 -13.34
N LYS A 190 27.63 18.68 -14.15
CA LYS A 190 27.05 18.46 -15.49
C LYS A 190 28.06 17.73 -16.37
N ASP A 191 29.31 18.17 -16.37
CA ASP A 191 30.40 17.55 -17.13
C ASP A 191 30.73 16.14 -16.63
N LEU A 192 30.73 15.91 -15.31
CA LEU A 192 30.91 14.58 -14.71
C LEU A 192 29.78 13.64 -15.12
N SER A 193 28.52 14.10 -15.06
CA SER A 193 27.36 13.34 -15.51
C SER A 193 27.48 12.99 -16.99
N ALA A 194 27.84 13.95 -17.83
CA ALA A 194 28.05 13.73 -19.26
C ALA A 194 29.21 12.77 -19.53
N ALA A 195 30.30 12.83 -18.75
CA ALA A 195 31.43 11.92 -18.86
C ALA A 195 31.06 10.48 -18.45
N VAL A 196 30.22 10.31 -17.42
CA VAL A 196 29.70 9.00 -17.02
C VAL A 196 28.82 8.42 -18.12
N ILE A 197 27.91 9.22 -18.69
CA ILE A 197 27.03 8.80 -19.79
C ILE A 197 27.88 8.41 -21.01
N ARG A 198 28.85 9.23 -21.43
CA ARG A 198 29.78 8.89 -22.52
C ARG A 198 30.57 7.60 -22.24
N GLY A 199 30.97 7.37 -21.00
CA GLY A 199 31.66 6.15 -20.58
C GLY A 199 30.77 4.90 -20.65
N GLN A 200 29.48 5.04 -20.32
CA GLN A 200 28.47 3.99 -20.47
C GLN A 200 28.15 3.74 -21.94
N GLU A 201 27.97 4.80 -22.73
CA GLU A 201 27.77 4.74 -24.17
C GLU A 201 28.93 4.02 -24.86
N GLY A 202 30.18 4.36 -24.54
CA GLY A 202 31.35 3.66 -25.09
C GLY A 202 31.41 2.18 -24.68
N ALA A 203 30.96 1.85 -23.46
CA ALA A 203 30.84 0.45 -23.03
C ALA A 203 29.75 -0.30 -23.83
N LEU A 204 28.59 0.33 -23.99
CA LEU A 204 27.45 -0.21 -24.74
C LEU A 204 27.80 -0.42 -26.22
N LEU A 205 28.45 0.56 -26.86
CA LEU A 205 28.96 0.48 -28.23
C LEU A 205 29.98 -0.65 -28.43
N SER A 206 30.74 -0.97 -27.37
CA SER A 206 31.71 -2.07 -27.38
C SER A 206 31.08 -3.43 -27.01
N GLY A 207 29.75 -3.52 -26.89
CA GLY A 207 29.04 -4.75 -26.55
C GLY A 207 29.11 -5.15 -25.07
N TYR A 208 29.60 -4.27 -24.19
CA TYR A 208 29.66 -4.54 -22.75
C TYR A 208 28.38 -4.14 -22.05
N SER A 209 28.08 -4.88 -20.97
CA SER A 209 26.96 -4.63 -20.10
C SER A 209 27.17 -3.40 -19.22
N VAL A 210 26.17 -2.51 -19.21
CA VAL A 210 26.11 -1.32 -18.35
C VAL A 210 25.24 -1.53 -17.11
N GLY A 211 24.82 -2.77 -16.84
CA GLY A 211 24.03 -3.10 -15.65
C GLY A 211 22.53 -3.18 -15.88
N ASP A 212 22.04 -3.10 -17.12
CA ASP A 212 20.64 -2.88 -17.49
C ASP A 212 19.90 -4.14 -18.02
N TRP A 213 20.17 -5.34 -17.52
CA TRP A 213 19.43 -6.54 -17.91
C TRP A 213 18.11 -6.71 -17.14
N CYS A 214 17.15 -7.41 -17.74
CA CYS A 214 15.87 -7.83 -17.13
C CYS A 214 15.90 -9.31 -16.71
N PHE A 215 14.83 -9.77 -16.06
CA PHE A 215 14.59 -11.19 -15.78
C PHE A 215 14.80 -12.06 -17.04
N GLY A 216 15.34 -13.27 -16.89
CA GLY A 216 15.79 -14.09 -18.04
C GLY A 216 17.27 -13.89 -18.42
N TYR A 217 17.88 -12.78 -18.01
CA TYR A 217 19.26 -12.45 -18.33
C TYR A 217 20.13 -12.21 -17.08
N GLY A 218 21.44 -12.28 -17.27
CA GLY A 218 22.46 -11.99 -16.27
C GLY A 218 23.64 -11.23 -16.88
N SER A 219 24.72 -11.12 -16.11
CA SER A 219 25.98 -10.59 -16.61
C SER A 219 27.19 -11.32 -16.04
N GLU A 220 28.16 -11.58 -16.90
CA GLU A 220 29.39 -12.27 -16.55
C GLU A 220 30.60 -11.38 -16.82
N PRO A 221 31.63 -11.41 -15.95
CA PRO A 221 32.86 -10.67 -16.17
C PRO A 221 33.65 -11.26 -17.34
N VAL A 222 34.23 -10.40 -18.17
CA VAL A 222 35.18 -10.79 -19.22
C VAL A 222 36.60 -10.66 -18.67
N PRO A 223 37.32 -11.76 -18.39
CA PRO A 223 38.69 -11.70 -17.91
C PRO A 223 39.60 -10.97 -18.89
N GLY A 224 40.53 -10.14 -18.41
CA GLY A 224 41.46 -9.40 -19.27
C GLY A 224 40.92 -8.09 -19.85
N SER A 225 39.64 -7.76 -19.61
CA SER A 225 39.01 -6.49 -20.01
C SER A 225 39.23 -5.35 -19.01
N GLU A 226 40.08 -5.55 -18.00
CA GLU A 226 40.36 -4.58 -16.96
C GLU A 226 41.02 -3.32 -17.52
N GLN A 227 40.34 -2.17 -17.38
CA GLN A 227 40.99 -0.89 -17.61
C GLN A 227 41.75 -0.46 -16.36
N LYS A 228 43.10 -0.48 -16.43
CA LYS A 228 43.98 0.11 -15.40
C LYS A 228 43.57 1.57 -15.18
N ARG A 229 42.98 1.85 -14.02
CA ARG A 229 42.70 3.20 -13.53
C ARG A 229 43.63 3.48 -12.36
N ALA A 230 44.36 4.59 -12.41
CA ALA A 230 45.27 4.99 -11.33
C ALA A 230 44.50 5.00 -9.99
N GLY A 231 44.98 4.23 -9.01
CA GLY A 231 44.43 4.20 -7.65
C GLY A 231 43.14 3.39 -7.43
N ARG A 232 42.70 2.53 -8.37
CA ARG A 232 41.58 1.58 -8.15
C ARG A 232 41.92 0.17 -8.62
N ASN A 233 41.39 -0.83 -7.91
CA ASN A 233 41.33 -2.19 -8.43
C ASN A 233 40.44 -2.20 -9.68
N SER A 234 41.05 -2.40 -10.84
CA SER A 234 40.35 -2.51 -12.10
C SER A 234 39.39 -3.69 -12.04
N LYS A 235 38.10 -3.43 -12.18
CA LYS A 235 37.11 -4.50 -12.32
C LYS A 235 37.01 -4.88 -13.80
N PRO A 236 36.88 -6.17 -14.14
CA PRO A 236 36.60 -6.57 -15.50
C PRO A 236 35.27 -5.98 -15.95
N ARG A 237 35.18 -5.65 -17.23
CA ARG A 237 33.90 -5.34 -17.87
C ARG A 237 33.05 -6.60 -17.89
N LYS A 238 31.73 -6.41 -18.02
CA LYS A 238 30.79 -7.52 -18.08
C LYS A 238 30.13 -7.60 -19.44
N ILE A 239 29.66 -8.77 -19.83
CA ILE A 239 28.81 -9.00 -20.99
C ILE A 239 27.46 -9.55 -20.55
N TYR A 240 26.43 -9.38 -21.36
CA TYR A 240 25.12 -9.97 -21.11
C TYR A 240 25.16 -11.46 -21.43
N VAL A 241 24.51 -12.26 -20.58
CA VAL A 241 24.36 -13.70 -20.77
C VAL A 241 22.92 -14.11 -20.51
N ILE A 242 22.45 -15.16 -21.17
CA ILE A 242 21.15 -15.75 -20.87
C ILE A 242 21.27 -16.56 -19.59
N ASN A 243 20.39 -16.33 -18.63
CA ASN A 243 20.23 -17.22 -17.49
C ASN A 243 19.20 -18.29 -17.86
N GLN A 244 19.65 -19.52 -18.07
CA GLN A 244 18.83 -20.60 -18.61
C GLN A 244 17.56 -20.88 -17.76
N GLU A 245 17.69 -20.94 -16.43
CA GLU A 245 16.56 -21.20 -15.53
C GLU A 245 15.50 -20.10 -15.63
N HIS A 246 15.95 -18.83 -15.65
CA HIS A 246 15.02 -17.71 -15.78
C HIS A 246 14.44 -17.61 -17.20
N ALA A 247 15.22 -17.92 -18.23
CA ALA A 247 14.80 -17.89 -19.62
C ALA A 247 13.71 -18.92 -19.91
N GLU A 248 13.81 -20.13 -19.34
CA GLU A 248 12.75 -21.14 -19.41
C GLU A 248 11.45 -20.63 -18.79
N CYS A 249 11.54 -19.94 -17.64
CA CYS A 249 10.37 -19.31 -17.02
C CYS A 249 9.75 -18.23 -17.93
N VAL A 250 10.57 -17.39 -18.57
CA VAL A 250 10.11 -16.38 -19.53
C VAL A 250 9.38 -17.05 -20.70
N SER A 251 10.00 -18.02 -21.35
CA SER A 251 9.39 -18.76 -22.47
C SER A 251 8.07 -19.40 -22.07
N GLN A 252 8.01 -20.01 -20.88
CA GLN A 252 6.79 -20.61 -20.37
C GLN A 252 5.67 -19.59 -20.13
N ILE A 253 5.99 -18.37 -19.67
CA ILE A 253 5.02 -17.28 -19.51
C ILE A 253 4.46 -16.86 -20.86
N PHE A 254 5.29 -16.73 -21.89
CA PHE A 254 4.84 -16.43 -23.26
C PHE A 254 3.94 -17.54 -23.80
N THR A 255 4.29 -18.81 -23.64
CA THR A 255 3.44 -19.94 -24.05
C THR A 255 2.08 -19.92 -23.32
N TRP A 256 2.06 -19.70 -22.01
CA TRP A 256 0.80 -19.61 -21.26
C TRP A 256 -0.08 -18.46 -21.74
N TYR A 257 0.51 -17.34 -22.10
CA TYR A 257 -0.24 -16.17 -22.56
C TYR A 257 -0.73 -16.32 -24.00
N VAL A 258 0.17 -16.66 -24.92
CA VAL A 258 -0.06 -16.63 -26.37
C VAL A 258 -0.70 -17.91 -26.89
N ASP A 259 -0.23 -19.08 -26.44
CA ASP A 259 -0.69 -20.37 -26.98
C ASP A 259 -1.83 -20.97 -26.15
N GLU A 260 -1.75 -20.90 -24.82
CA GLU A 260 -2.81 -21.39 -23.93
C GLU A 260 -3.92 -20.35 -23.67
N GLY A 261 -3.70 -19.08 -24.03
CA GLY A 261 -4.69 -18.01 -23.87
C GLY A 261 -5.01 -17.67 -22.41
N MET A 262 -4.11 -17.97 -21.47
CA MET A 262 -4.33 -17.66 -20.05
C MET A 262 -4.36 -16.14 -19.81
N SER A 263 -5.30 -15.69 -18.99
CA SER A 263 -5.30 -14.30 -18.54
C SER A 263 -4.09 -14.01 -17.64
N ILE A 264 -3.62 -12.76 -17.65
CA ILE A 264 -2.50 -12.30 -16.80
C ILE A 264 -2.75 -12.63 -15.31
N SER A 265 -4.00 -12.53 -14.85
CA SER A 265 -4.36 -12.91 -13.48
C SER A 265 -4.20 -14.41 -13.19
N GLN A 266 -4.43 -15.29 -14.17
CA GLN A 266 -4.19 -16.73 -14.04
C GLN A 266 -2.69 -17.01 -14.03
N ILE A 267 -1.93 -16.37 -14.92
CA ILE A 267 -0.46 -16.49 -14.98
C ILE A 267 0.16 -16.07 -13.65
N VAL A 268 -0.22 -14.91 -13.10
CA VAL A 268 0.26 -14.44 -11.78
C VAL A 268 -0.03 -15.47 -10.68
N ARG A 269 -1.24 -16.04 -10.63
CA ARG A 269 -1.57 -17.07 -9.63
C ARG A 269 -0.73 -18.32 -9.80
N LYS A 270 -0.53 -18.77 -11.04
CA LYS A 270 0.28 -19.95 -11.36
C LYS A 270 1.74 -19.72 -10.95
N LEU A 271 2.33 -18.58 -11.29
CA LEU A 271 3.70 -18.20 -10.91
C LEU A 271 3.88 -18.12 -9.38
N ASN A 272 2.93 -17.50 -8.68
CA ASN A 272 2.97 -17.39 -7.23
C ASN A 272 2.80 -18.76 -6.54
N HIS A 273 1.95 -19.62 -7.09
CA HIS A 273 1.75 -20.98 -6.58
C HIS A 273 3.02 -21.84 -6.75
N LEU A 274 3.68 -21.73 -7.90
CA LEU A 274 4.93 -22.42 -8.20
C LEU A 274 6.15 -21.80 -7.50
N LYS A 275 5.98 -20.64 -6.82
CA LYS A 275 7.07 -19.85 -6.24
C LYS A 275 8.19 -19.55 -7.25
N ALA A 276 7.80 -19.22 -8.47
CA ALA A 276 8.73 -18.98 -9.56
C ALA A 276 9.74 -17.85 -9.22
N PRO A 277 11.00 -17.95 -9.67
CA PRO A 277 12.00 -16.90 -9.48
C PRO A 277 11.55 -15.59 -10.10
N LYS A 278 12.14 -14.47 -9.65
CA LYS A 278 11.75 -13.11 -10.05
C LYS A 278 12.97 -12.26 -10.34
N ASP A 279 12.73 -11.10 -10.96
CA ASP A 279 13.77 -10.11 -11.21
C ASP A 279 14.43 -9.65 -9.91
N HIS A 280 15.77 -9.58 -9.90
CA HIS A 280 16.58 -9.01 -8.83
C HIS A 280 16.19 -7.57 -8.43
N ARG A 281 15.54 -6.82 -9.33
CA ARG A 281 15.06 -5.45 -9.08
C ARG A 281 13.68 -5.38 -8.44
N SER A 282 12.98 -6.50 -8.32
CA SER A 282 11.62 -6.53 -7.80
C SER A 282 11.61 -6.42 -6.27
N SER A 283 11.02 -5.33 -5.77
CA SER A 283 10.82 -5.07 -4.34
C SER A 283 9.78 -5.98 -3.70
N SER A 284 8.87 -6.59 -4.47
CA SER A 284 7.82 -7.48 -3.95
C SER A 284 8.22 -8.93 -4.00
N ASN A 285 7.95 -9.71 -2.95
CA ASN A 285 8.22 -11.15 -2.92
C ASN A 285 7.25 -12.00 -3.74
N GLU A 286 6.21 -11.39 -4.33
CA GLU A 286 5.19 -12.07 -5.14
C GLU A 286 5.14 -11.47 -6.55
N TRP A 287 4.82 -12.31 -7.53
CA TRP A 287 4.39 -11.86 -8.85
C TRP A 287 3.08 -11.08 -8.75
N HIS A 288 2.97 -10.02 -9.52
CA HIS A 288 1.77 -9.21 -9.65
C HIS A 288 1.57 -8.81 -11.11
N HIS A 289 0.40 -8.25 -11.40
CA HIS A 289 -0.05 -7.96 -12.75
C HIS A 289 1.00 -7.18 -13.57
N ASP A 290 1.53 -6.09 -13.00
CA ASP A 290 2.43 -5.19 -13.72
C ASP A 290 3.80 -5.82 -14.03
N LEU A 291 4.30 -6.74 -13.17
CA LEU A 291 5.52 -7.49 -13.49
C LEU A 291 5.34 -8.38 -14.71
N VAL A 292 4.18 -9.05 -14.84
CA VAL A 292 3.91 -9.92 -16.00
C VAL A 292 3.67 -9.08 -17.25
N VAL A 293 2.96 -7.95 -17.15
CA VAL A 293 2.79 -7.02 -18.29
C VAL A 293 4.13 -6.49 -18.77
N ASN A 294 4.97 -5.96 -17.85
CA ASN A 294 6.27 -5.41 -18.18
C ASN A 294 7.22 -6.48 -18.77
N LEU A 295 7.07 -7.74 -18.35
CA LEU A 295 7.80 -8.87 -18.94
C LEU A 295 7.31 -9.13 -20.37
N LEU A 296 6.00 -9.28 -20.57
CA LEU A 296 5.43 -9.55 -21.90
C LEU A 296 5.68 -8.42 -22.90
N SER A 297 5.82 -7.17 -22.44
CA SER A 297 6.07 -5.99 -23.29
C SER A 297 7.54 -5.67 -23.52
N ASN A 298 8.48 -6.41 -22.93
CA ASN A 298 9.90 -6.05 -22.99
C ASN A 298 10.56 -6.52 -24.31
N PRO A 299 11.03 -5.60 -25.18
CA PRO A 299 11.62 -5.96 -26.48
C PRO A 299 12.95 -6.72 -26.36
N LYS A 300 13.62 -6.69 -25.19
CA LYS A 300 14.89 -7.39 -24.96
C LYS A 300 14.82 -8.88 -25.23
N TYR A 301 13.65 -9.50 -25.03
CA TYR A 301 13.43 -10.93 -25.27
C TYR A 301 13.50 -11.34 -26.74
N VAL A 302 13.31 -10.39 -27.67
CA VAL A 302 13.40 -10.60 -29.12
C VAL A 302 14.81 -10.29 -29.65
N GLY A 303 15.69 -9.78 -28.79
CA GLY A 303 17.03 -9.34 -29.17
C GLY A 303 17.15 -7.83 -29.37
N ASP A 304 16.09 -7.06 -29.12
CA ASP A 304 16.10 -5.59 -29.22
C ASP A 304 16.39 -4.96 -27.85
N TRP A 305 17.54 -4.31 -27.71
CA TRP A 305 18.03 -3.77 -26.43
C TRP A 305 18.05 -2.25 -26.44
N PRO A 306 16.92 -1.59 -26.10
CA PRO A 306 16.92 -0.16 -25.86
C PRO A 306 17.66 0.16 -24.55
N TRP A 307 18.39 1.27 -24.55
CA TRP A 307 19.05 1.83 -23.38
C TRP A 307 18.76 3.32 -23.28
N GLY A 308 18.63 3.83 -22.06
CA GLY A 308 18.53 5.27 -21.83
C GLY A 308 17.18 5.90 -22.19
N GLU A 309 16.08 5.15 -22.24
CA GLU A 309 14.75 5.70 -22.55
C GLU A 309 14.28 6.78 -21.55
N MET A 310 14.74 6.68 -20.30
CA MET A 310 14.40 7.63 -19.24
C MET A 310 15.63 8.42 -18.80
N GLN A 311 15.41 9.70 -18.50
CA GLN A 311 16.39 10.58 -17.88
C GLN A 311 15.91 11.07 -16.51
N ASN A 312 16.85 11.11 -15.56
CA ASN A 312 16.61 11.72 -14.26
C ASN A 312 16.75 13.24 -14.42
N VAL A 313 15.63 13.95 -14.30
CA VAL A 313 15.57 15.41 -14.32
C VAL A 313 15.33 15.89 -12.90
N ARG A 314 16.23 16.74 -12.43
CA ARG A 314 16.14 17.33 -11.11
C ARG A 314 15.46 18.68 -11.18
N ASP A 315 14.53 18.90 -10.27
CA ASP A 315 13.95 20.21 -10.03
C ASP A 315 14.97 21.09 -9.26
N PRO A 316 15.41 22.23 -9.84
CA PRO A 316 16.40 23.11 -9.20
C PRO A 316 15.92 23.76 -7.89
N GLU A 317 14.62 23.95 -7.71
CA GLU A 317 14.06 24.64 -6.54
C GLU A 317 13.74 23.66 -5.41
N THR A 318 13.09 22.55 -5.75
CA THR A 318 12.67 21.55 -4.75
C THR A 318 13.73 20.48 -4.49
N GLY A 319 14.73 20.36 -5.38
CA GLY A 319 15.75 19.33 -5.32
C GLY A 319 15.23 17.91 -5.59
N ILE A 320 13.94 17.76 -5.92
CA ILE A 320 13.30 16.47 -6.21
C ILE A 320 13.76 15.98 -7.57
N VAL A 321 14.11 14.69 -7.65
CA VAL A 321 14.48 14.04 -8.92
C VAL A 321 13.26 13.32 -9.47
N CYS A 322 12.86 13.68 -10.69
CA CYS A 322 11.80 13.01 -11.44
C CYS A 322 12.39 12.31 -12.66
N GLN A 323 11.75 11.23 -13.11
CA GLN A 323 12.11 10.59 -14.38
C GLN A 323 11.24 11.15 -15.49
N LYS A 324 11.89 11.61 -16.56
CA LYS A 324 11.23 12.04 -17.79
C LYS A 324 11.68 11.16 -18.96
N PRO A 325 10.80 10.84 -19.91
CA PRO A 325 11.21 10.18 -21.14
C PRO A 325 12.19 11.08 -21.92
N ARG A 326 13.16 10.47 -22.59
CA ARG A 326 14.02 11.13 -23.60
C ARG A 326 13.28 11.24 -24.94
N SER A 327 13.82 12.04 -25.86
CA SER A 327 13.28 12.10 -27.22
C SER A 327 13.54 10.78 -27.96
N GLU A 328 12.71 10.49 -28.95
CA GLU A 328 12.81 9.24 -29.71
C GLU A 328 14.13 9.14 -30.51
N GLU A 329 14.63 10.27 -31.02
CA GLU A 329 15.94 10.36 -31.70
C GLU A 329 17.11 9.98 -30.78
N GLU A 330 17.09 10.43 -29.51
CA GLU A 330 18.12 10.08 -28.53
C GLU A 330 18.05 8.60 -28.13
N CYS A 331 16.84 8.05 -28.04
CA CYS A 331 16.63 6.63 -27.72
C CYS A 331 17.14 5.73 -28.85
N GLU A 332 16.90 6.09 -30.11
CA GLU A 332 17.29 5.29 -31.27
C GLU A 332 18.83 5.19 -31.40
N GLN A 333 19.57 6.24 -31.04
CA GLN A 333 21.05 6.22 -31.03
C GLN A 333 21.63 5.08 -30.17
N TRP A 334 20.93 4.73 -29.09
CA TRP A 334 21.38 3.73 -28.12
C TRP A 334 20.68 2.38 -28.26
N LYS A 335 19.82 2.21 -29.25
CA LYS A 335 19.20 0.93 -29.57
C LYS A 335 20.23 -0.03 -30.15
N ARG A 336 20.25 -1.27 -29.66
CA ARG A 336 21.16 -2.33 -30.11
C ARG A 336 20.40 -3.61 -30.37
N GLU A 337 20.87 -4.36 -31.35
CA GLU A 337 20.35 -5.68 -31.67
C GLU A 337 21.36 -6.74 -31.21
N PHE A 338 20.91 -7.67 -30.38
CA PHE A 338 21.65 -8.84 -29.95
C PHE A 338 20.89 -10.12 -30.30
N PRO A 339 20.95 -10.58 -31.57
CA PRO A 339 20.23 -11.79 -32.00
C PRO A 339 20.61 -13.04 -31.20
N HIS A 340 21.87 -13.15 -30.75
CA HIS A 340 22.36 -14.26 -29.94
C HIS A 340 21.82 -14.28 -28.49
N LEU A 341 21.18 -13.20 -28.03
CA LEU A 341 20.54 -13.10 -26.72
C LEU A 341 19.01 -13.26 -26.83
N ARG A 342 18.49 -13.65 -27.98
CA ARG A 342 17.05 -13.85 -28.18
C ARG A 342 16.55 -15.05 -27.36
N ILE A 343 15.47 -14.84 -26.61
CA ILE A 343 14.75 -15.90 -25.87
C ILE A 343 13.44 -16.26 -26.59
N ILE A 344 12.77 -15.29 -27.19
CA ILE A 344 11.45 -15.43 -27.83
C ILE A 344 11.56 -15.03 -29.31
N ASP A 345 10.84 -15.72 -30.19
CA ASP A 345 10.75 -15.36 -31.61
C ASP A 345 9.86 -14.12 -31.86
N ASP A 346 10.11 -13.44 -32.98
CA ASP A 346 9.40 -12.21 -33.35
C ASP A 346 7.87 -12.42 -33.44
N ASN A 347 7.43 -13.60 -33.89
CA ASN A 347 6.01 -13.89 -34.10
C ASN A 347 5.28 -14.08 -32.77
N THR A 348 5.86 -14.83 -31.83
CA THR A 348 5.30 -15.02 -30.48
C THR A 348 5.23 -13.69 -29.73
N PHE A 349 6.28 -12.86 -29.81
CA PHE A 349 6.28 -11.54 -29.17
C PHE A 349 5.24 -10.59 -29.77
N ARG A 350 5.14 -10.54 -31.10
CA ARG A 350 4.11 -9.74 -31.80
C ARG A 350 2.70 -10.16 -31.40
N ARG A 351 2.41 -11.47 -31.38
CA ARG A 351 1.10 -11.99 -30.90
C ARG A 351 0.83 -11.58 -29.46
N ALA A 352 1.84 -11.58 -28.58
CA ALA A 352 1.70 -11.12 -27.21
C ALA A 352 1.33 -9.61 -27.14
N GLN A 353 1.99 -8.76 -27.94
CA GLN A 353 1.64 -7.33 -28.02
C GLN A 353 0.21 -7.13 -28.53
N GLU A 354 -0.18 -7.79 -29.62
CA GLU A 354 -1.55 -7.72 -30.17
C GLU A 354 -2.60 -8.10 -29.12
N MET A 355 -2.34 -9.14 -28.31
CA MET A 355 -3.22 -9.54 -27.22
C MET A 355 -3.25 -8.52 -26.08
N LEU A 356 -2.11 -7.92 -25.72
CA LEU A 356 -2.05 -6.85 -24.72
C LEU A 356 -2.82 -5.60 -25.19
N ASP A 357 -2.67 -5.21 -26.44
CA ASP A 357 -3.36 -4.07 -27.05
C ASP A 357 -4.86 -4.32 -27.17
N ALA A 358 -5.28 -5.50 -27.62
CA ALA A 358 -6.68 -5.89 -27.65
C ALA A 358 -7.31 -5.86 -26.26
N ASN A 359 -6.56 -6.31 -25.24
CA ASN A 359 -6.97 -6.20 -23.85
C ASN A 359 -7.07 -4.73 -23.41
N ALA A 360 -6.09 -3.88 -23.73
CA ALA A 360 -6.12 -2.46 -23.41
C ALA A 360 -7.33 -1.75 -24.03
N GLN A 361 -7.58 -1.97 -25.32
CA GLN A 361 -8.72 -1.41 -26.07
C GLN A 361 -10.07 -1.84 -25.49
N LYS A 362 -10.21 -3.11 -25.11
CA LYS A 362 -11.43 -3.63 -24.47
C LYS A 362 -11.82 -2.84 -23.22
N TRP A 363 -10.83 -2.37 -22.47
CA TRP A 363 -11.04 -1.60 -21.24
C TRP A 363 -10.94 -0.08 -21.42
N GLU A 364 -10.70 0.41 -22.64
CA GLU A 364 -10.56 1.86 -22.93
C GLU A 364 -11.85 2.64 -22.65
N LYS A 365 -13.01 2.04 -22.95
CA LYS A 365 -14.33 2.60 -22.59
C LYS A 365 -14.51 2.80 -21.09
N HIS A 366 -13.74 2.06 -20.30
CA HIS A 366 -13.71 2.19 -18.86
C HIS A 366 -12.57 3.07 -18.39
N ARG A 367 -11.78 3.73 -19.24
CA ARG A 367 -10.78 4.72 -18.83
C ARG A 367 -11.35 6.14 -18.88
N ARG A 368 -10.84 6.99 -17.99
CA ARG A 368 -11.08 8.44 -17.94
C ARG A 368 -10.06 9.12 -18.85
N ALA A 369 -10.29 10.39 -19.17
CA ALA A 369 -9.37 11.23 -19.98
C ALA A 369 -7.94 11.32 -19.42
N ASN A 370 -7.72 11.02 -18.13
CA ASN A 370 -6.40 10.96 -17.50
C ASN A 370 -5.74 9.58 -17.57
N GLY A 371 -6.25 8.65 -18.40
CA GLY A 371 -5.73 7.30 -18.57
C GLY A 371 -6.05 6.31 -17.44
N LYS A 372 -6.72 6.74 -16.36
CA LYS A 372 -7.10 5.86 -15.22
C LYS A 372 -8.48 5.23 -15.44
N PHE A 373 -8.68 4.01 -14.96
CA PHE A 373 -10.00 3.36 -15.01
C PHE A 373 -11.09 4.13 -14.26
N THR A 374 -12.32 4.05 -14.74
CA THR A 374 -13.55 4.57 -14.14
C THR A 374 -13.80 3.77 -12.87
N GLY A 375 -13.84 4.47 -11.73
CA GLY A 375 -13.86 3.84 -10.41
C GLY A 375 -12.47 3.62 -9.79
N SER A 376 -11.37 3.82 -10.54
CA SER A 376 -10.06 4.08 -9.93
C SER A 376 -10.14 5.43 -9.24
N SER A 377 -10.09 5.42 -7.91
CA SER A 377 -10.10 6.65 -7.11
C SER A 377 -8.92 7.51 -7.52
N SER A 378 -9.18 8.69 -8.09
CA SER A 378 -8.16 9.75 -8.27
C SER A 378 -7.63 10.26 -6.93
N GLU A 379 -8.26 9.85 -5.82
CA GLU A 379 -7.87 10.08 -4.43
C GLU A 379 -6.64 9.25 -4.04
N THR A 380 -5.55 9.32 -4.80
CA THR A 380 -4.26 8.79 -4.33
C THR A 380 -3.57 9.78 -3.38
N ASN A 381 -4.05 11.02 -3.31
CA ASN A 381 -3.70 12.01 -2.28
C ASN A 381 -4.81 12.24 -1.23
N GLY A 382 -5.93 11.51 -1.30
CA GLY A 382 -7.03 11.59 -0.34
C GLY A 382 -7.31 10.20 0.22
N ARG A 383 -7.30 10.04 1.54
CA ARG A 383 -7.61 8.76 2.21
C ARG A 383 -8.87 8.15 1.58
N ARG A 384 -8.77 6.94 1.00
CA ARG A 384 -9.94 6.16 0.56
C ARG A 384 -11.00 6.24 1.65
N LYS A 385 -12.26 6.54 1.30
CA LYS A 385 -13.37 6.48 2.28
C LYS A 385 -13.32 5.12 2.98
N VAL A 386 -12.96 5.14 4.26
CA VAL A 386 -12.82 3.94 5.08
C VAL A 386 -14.22 3.34 5.20
N LYS A 387 -14.41 2.15 4.62
CA LYS A 387 -15.66 1.39 4.73
C LYS A 387 -15.71 0.67 6.07
N LEU A 388 -16.90 0.27 6.51
CA LEU A 388 -17.13 -0.36 7.81
C LEU A 388 -16.16 -1.52 8.11
N LEU A 389 -15.98 -2.45 7.17
CA LEU A 389 -15.11 -3.64 7.35
C LEU A 389 -13.67 -3.46 6.83
N HIS A 390 -13.25 -2.24 6.51
CA HIS A 390 -11.93 -2.01 5.94
C HIS A 390 -10.82 -2.35 6.95
N GLY A 391 -9.97 -3.33 6.62
CA GLY A 391 -8.82 -3.73 7.43
C GLY A 391 -9.14 -4.67 8.60
N LEU A 392 -10.42 -4.99 8.83
CA LEU A 392 -10.84 -5.84 9.96
C LEU A 392 -10.87 -7.33 9.62
N LEU A 393 -11.04 -7.69 8.34
CA LEU A 393 -11.17 -9.08 7.90
C LEU A 393 -9.80 -9.71 7.60
N LYS A 394 -9.47 -10.82 8.28
CA LYS A 394 -8.25 -11.59 8.09
C LYS A 394 -8.54 -13.04 7.72
N CYS A 395 -7.68 -13.64 6.90
CA CYS A 395 -7.82 -15.05 6.51
C CYS A 395 -7.14 -15.96 7.52
N ASP A 396 -7.86 -16.98 8.00
CA ASP A 396 -7.34 -17.98 8.93
C ASP A 396 -6.13 -18.76 8.38
N GLN A 397 -6.12 -19.05 7.07
CA GLN A 397 -5.07 -19.87 6.45
C GLN A 397 -3.75 -19.13 6.16
N CYS A 398 -3.78 -17.82 5.92
CA CYS A 398 -2.59 -17.08 5.44
C CYS A 398 -2.40 -15.70 6.07
N ASP A 399 -3.19 -15.36 7.10
CA ASP A 399 -3.21 -14.09 7.84
C ASP A 399 -3.35 -12.82 6.95
N SER A 400 -3.63 -13.01 5.66
CA SER A 400 -3.69 -11.91 4.72
C SER A 400 -5.01 -11.14 4.88
N PRO A 401 -4.97 -9.81 4.78
CA PRO A 401 -6.19 -9.02 4.84
C PRO A 401 -7.08 -9.32 3.64
N PHE A 402 -8.40 -9.20 3.81
CA PHE A 402 -9.32 -9.34 2.69
C PHE A 402 -9.23 -8.14 1.74
N HIS A 403 -9.41 -8.42 0.45
CA HIS A 403 -9.62 -7.41 -0.57
C HIS A 403 -11.11 -7.31 -0.89
N SER A 404 -11.64 -6.09 -0.86
CA SER A 404 -13.01 -5.78 -1.25
C SER A 404 -13.03 -4.96 -2.54
N ASP A 405 -13.80 -5.40 -3.52
CA ASP A 405 -14.12 -4.64 -4.74
C ASP A 405 -15.35 -3.73 -4.54
N GLY A 406 -15.89 -3.67 -3.31
CA GLY A 406 -17.09 -2.94 -2.94
C GLY A 406 -18.39 -3.74 -3.02
N LYS A 407 -18.41 -4.88 -3.73
CA LYS A 407 -19.56 -5.80 -3.76
C LYS A 407 -19.26 -7.09 -3.04
N ARG A 408 -18.05 -7.62 -3.20
CA ARG A 408 -17.56 -8.88 -2.64
C ARG A 408 -16.23 -8.68 -1.93
N ALA A 409 -16.04 -9.41 -0.85
CA ALA A 409 -14.79 -9.57 -0.14
C ALA A 409 -14.20 -10.96 -0.44
N ARG A 410 -12.89 -11.03 -0.60
CA ARG A 410 -12.13 -12.27 -0.80
C ARG A 410 -10.75 -12.16 -0.17
N CYS A 411 -10.15 -13.29 0.19
CA CYS A 411 -8.77 -13.31 0.68
C CYS A 411 -7.80 -12.69 -0.35
N ARG A 412 -6.93 -11.76 0.07
CA ARG A 412 -5.93 -11.14 -0.81
C ARG A 412 -4.89 -12.16 -1.27
N GLY A 413 -4.41 -13.02 -0.39
CA GLY A 413 -3.50 -14.11 -0.75
C GLY A 413 -4.16 -15.06 -1.77
N GLY A 414 -5.43 -15.38 -1.57
CA GLY A 414 -6.22 -16.18 -2.51
C GLY A 414 -6.42 -15.53 -3.88
N LYS A 415 -6.60 -14.21 -3.91
CA LYS A 415 -6.63 -13.43 -5.17
C LYS A 415 -5.30 -13.54 -5.92
N ARG A 416 -4.18 -13.53 -5.20
CA ARG A 416 -2.80 -13.57 -5.72
C ARG A 416 -2.28 -14.98 -5.99
N GLY A 417 -2.95 -16.02 -5.48
CA GLY A 417 -2.55 -17.43 -5.64
C GLY A 417 -1.60 -17.95 -4.56
N THR A 418 -1.35 -17.18 -3.50
CA THR A 418 -0.51 -17.59 -2.36
C THR A 418 -1.31 -18.29 -1.25
N CYS A 419 -2.63 -18.27 -1.33
CA CYS A 419 -3.53 -19.00 -0.43
C CYS A 419 -4.52 -19.83 -1.26
N LYS A 420 -4.94 -20.98 -0.73
CA LYS A 420 -5.91 -21.88 -1.37
C LYS A 420 -7.33 -21.31 -1.40
N SER A 421 -7.60 -20.28 -0.59
CA SER A 421 -8.93 -19.70 -0.48
C SER A 421 -9.36 -18.94 -1.74
N ILE A 422 -10.30 -19.49 -2.49
CA ILE A 422 -10.85 -18.88 -3.73
C ILE A 422 -12.23 -18.26 -3.47
N THR A 423 -12.83 -18.57 -2.32
CA THR A 423 -14.18 -18.16 -1.95
C THR A 423 -14.29 -16.64 -1.83
N SER A 424 -15.47 -16.14 -2.20
CA SER A 424 -15.80 -14.73 -2.08
C SER A 424 -17.18 -14.58 -1.47
N VAL A 425 -17.35 -13.59 -0.61
CA VAL A 425 -18.58 -13.33 0.14
C VAL A 425 -19.06 -11.91 -0.13
N PRO A 426 -20.37 -11.66 -0.32
CA PRO A 426 -20.89 -10.31 -0.50
C PRO A 426 -20.63 -9.43 0.73
N VAL A 427 -20.14 -8.20 0.51
CA VAL A 427 -19.83 -7.27 1.60
C VAL A 427 -21.08 -6.92 2.40
N LYS A 428 -22.20 -6.68 1.73
CA LYS A 428 -23.48 -6.38 2.39
C LYS A 428 -23.95 -7.49 3.34
N LEU A 429 -23.69 -8.76 2.99
CA LEU A 429 -24.04 -9.90 3.84
C LEU A 429 -23.17 -9.93 5.09
N LEU A 430 -21.86 -9.69 4.95
CA LEU A 430 -20.95 -9.58 6.09
C LEU A 430 -21.40 -8.47 7.03
N GLU A 431 -21.63 -7.28 6.49
CA GLU A 431 -22.04 -6.10 7.27
C GLU A 431 -23.36 -6.36 8.00
N SER A 432 -24.38 -6.88 7.32
CA SER A 432 -25.68 -7.14 7.96
C SER A 432 -25.60 -8.18 9.07
N MET A 433 -24.95 -9.33 8.83
CA MET A 433 -24.90 -10.41 9.82
C MET A 433 -24.01 -10.06 11.01
N ILE A 434 -22.89 -9.35 10.79
CA ILE A 434 -22.03 -8.87 11.87
C ILE A 434 -22.78 -7.84 12.71
N LEU A 435 -23.43 -6.85 12.09
CA LEU A 435 -24.18 -5.82 12.80
C LEU A 435 -25.37 -6.40 13.56
N GLU A 436 -26.10 -7.36 12.99
CA GLU A 436 -27.20 -8.05 13.67
C GLU A 436 -26.69 -8.80 14.93
N LYS A 437 -25.60 -9.56 14.80
CA LYS A 437 -25.02 -10.28 15.94
C LYS A 437 -24.47 -9.33 17.01
N ILE A 438 -23.82 -8.24 16.61
CA ILE A 438 -23.35 -7.22 17.55
C ILE A 438 -24.54 -6.51 18.23
N GLY A 439 -25.60 -6.20 17.47
CA GLY A 439 -26.81 -5.56 18.00
C GLY A 439 -27.50 -6.41 19.07
N THR A 440 -27.67 -7.71 18.82
CA THR A 440 -28.24 -8.63 19.82
C THR A 440 -27.42 -8.66 21.11
N VAL A 441 -26.08 -8.73 21.02
CA VAL A 441 -25.24 -8.74 22.22
C VAL A 441 -25.27 -7.39 22.95
N ILE A 442 -25.15 -6.27 22.22
CA ILE A 442 -25.10 -4.94 22.85
C ILE A 442 -26.44 -4.56 23.52
N LEU A 443 -27.56 -4.93 22.92
CA LEU A 443 -28.89 -4.47 23.35
C LEU A 443 -29.63 -5.47 24.25
N GLU A 444 -29.39 -6.78 24.08
CA GLU A 444 -30.17 -7.83 24.74
C GLU A 444 -29.39 -8.62 25.80
N ASP A 445 -28.06 -8.71 25.71
CA ASP A 445 -27.24 -9.47 26.66
C ASP A 445 -26.97 -8.69 27.95
N ASN A 446 -27.71 -9.05 29.01
CA ASN A 446 -27.58 -8.41 30.32
C ASN A 446 -26.26 -8.72 31.03
N LEU A 447 -25.64 -9.88 30.79
CA LEU A 447 -24.36 -10.23 31.44
C LEU A 447 -23.23 -9.41 30.84
N TRP A 448 -23.20 -9.32 29.51
CA TRP A 448 -22.23 -8.48 28.82
C TRP A 448 -22.39 -7.00 29.20
N PHE A 449 -23.63 -6.50 29.25
CA PHE A 449 -23.95 -5.14 29.69
C PHE A 449 -23.38 -4.84 31.09
N GLN A 450 -23.59 -5.75 32.05
CA GLN A 450 -23.08 -5.59 33.41
C GLN A 450 -21.54 -5.62 33.47
N CYS A 451 -20.89 -6.45 32.65
CA CYS A 451 -19.43 -6.44 32.53
C CYS A 451 -18.89 -5.10 32.01
N VAL A 452 -19.51 -4.53 30.98
CA VAL A 452 -19.15 -3.20 30.44
C VAL A 452 -19.39 -2.11 31.48
N PHE A 453 -20.53 -2.15 32.17
CA PHE A 453 -20.85 -1.16 33.19
C PHE A 453 -19.82 -1.17 34.35
N ASN A 454 -19.46 -2.36 34.85
CA ASN A 454 -18.46 -2.50 35.91
C ASN A 454 -17.07 -2.04 35.47
N ASP A 455 -16.66 -2.37 34.24
CA ASP A 455 -15.38 -1.92 33.69
C ASP A 455 -15.35 -0.40 33.48
N LEU A 456 -16.47 0.18 33.04
CA LEU A 456 -16.60 1.62 32.87
C LEU A 456 -16.58 2.36 34.22
N LEU A 457 -17.24 1.83 35.26
CA LEU A 457 -17.10 2.34 36.63
C LEU A 457 -15.66 2.24 37.14
N LYS A 458 -14.95 1.16 36.80
CA LYS A 458 -13.54 1.00 37.16
C LYS A 458 -12.66 2.03 36.45
N LEU A 459 -12.84 2.25 35.15
CA LEU A 459 -12.13 3.29 34.39
C LEU A 459 -12.44 4.69 34.92
N HIS A 460 -13.70 4.95 35.25
CA HIS A 460 -14.10 6.22 35.86
C HIS A 460 -13.41 6.44 37.21
N ARG A 461 -13.36 5.42 38.08
CA ARG A 461 -12.60 5.48 39.35
C ARG A 461 -11.10 5.64 39.12
N GLU A 462 -10.52 4.95 38.14
CA GLU A 462 -9.10 5.10 37.79
C GLU A 462 -8.82 6.54 37.34
N TYR A 463 -9.70 7.11 36.52
CA TYR A 463 -9.64 8.49 36.04
C TYR A 463 -9.80 9.50 37.18
N GLU A 464 -10.81 9.34 38.04
CA GLU A 464 -11.06 10.18 39.22
C GLU A 464 -9.87 10.16 40.21
N ASN A 465 -9.13 9.06 40.29
CA ASN A 465 -7.96 8.96 41.18
C ASN A 465 -6.67 9.46 40.51
N GLN A 466 -6.45 9.14 39.23
CA GLN A 466 -5.20 9.43 38.53
C GLN A 466 -5.13 10.87 38.04
N VAL A 467 -6.19 11.43 37.48
CA VAL A 467 -6.16 12.77 36.88
C VAL A 467 -5.91 13.87 37.94
N PRO A 468 -6.53 13.84 39.13
CA PRO A 468 -6.17 14.79 40.18
C PRO A 468 -4.74 14.60 40.69
N ALA A 469 -4.24 13.37 40.74
CA ALA A 469 -2.86 13.09 41.15
C ALA A 469 -1.84 13.62 40.12
N THR A 470 -2.07 13.39 38.83
CA THR A 470 -1.21 13.89 37.74
C THR A 470 -1.29 15.40 37.61
N ILE A 471 -2.48 16.01 37.79
CA ILE A 471 -2.61 17.47 37.87
C ILE A 471 -1.77 18.01 39.05
N ARG A 472 -1.87 17.41 40.25
CA ARG A 472 -1.08 17.84 41.42
C ARG A 472 0.43 17.66 41.20
N GLU A 473 0.83 16.58 40.54
CA GLU A 473 2.23 16.32 40.19
C GLU A 473 2.75 17.36 39.20
N LYS A 474 2.02 17.60 38.10
CA LYS A 474 2.36 18.61 37.09
C LYS A 474 2.33 20.03 37.64
N GLU A 475 1.42 20.34 38.57
CA GLU A 475 1.42 21.61 39.31
C GLU A 475 2.66 21.76 40.19
N ARG A 476 3.12 20.69 40.84
CA ARG A 476 4.36 20.68 41.61
C ARG A 476 5.58 20.85 40.71
N GLU A 477 5.64 20.18 39.57
CA GLU A 477 6.70 20.35 38.56
C GLU A 477 6.74 21.80 38.07
N LEU A 478 5.57 22.38 37.74
CA LEU A 478 5.45 23.77 37.32
C LEU A 478 5.95 24.73 38.40
N TYR A 479 5.60 24.49 39.66
CA TYR A 479 6.08 25.29 40.79
C TYR A 479 7.60 25.22 40.94
N GLN A 480 8.18 24.01 40.93
CA GLN A 480 9.63 23.83 41.02
C GLN A 480 10.38 24.47 39.84
N LEU A 481 9.83 24.36 38.63
CA LEU A 481 10.42 24.95 37.43
C LEU A 481 10.34 26.48 37.49
N THR A 482 9.24 27.03 37.99
CA THR A 482 9.07 28.47 38.20
C THR A 482 10.07 29.01 39.22
N GLN A 483 10.26 28.32 40.36
CA GLN A 483 11.32 28.68 41.32
C GLN A 483 12.72 28.60 40.73
N LYS A 484 13.00 27.60 39.86
CA LYS A 484 14.29 27.51 39.17
C LYS A 484 14.49 28.67 38.20
N ILE A 485 13.45 29.14 37.53
CA ILE A 485 13.49 30.33 36.67
C ILE A 485 13.74 31.58 37.51
N GLU A 486 13.01 31.76 38.62
CA GLU A 486 13.19 32.89 39.54
C GLU A 486 14.64 32.97 40.06
N ARG A 487 15.20 31.87 40.58
CA ARG A 487 16.62 31.84 41.01
C ARG A 487 17.60 32.21 39.91
N LEU A 488 17.33 31.79 38.67
CA LEU A 488 18.17 32.13 37.52
C LEU A 488 18.04 33.62 37.15
N VAL A 489 16.89 34.25 37.41
CA VAL A 489 16.68 35.69 37.24
C VAL A 489 17.35 36.46 38.38
N ASP A 490 17.21 36.02 39.63
CA ASP A 490 17.84 36.64 40.80
C ASP A 490 19.38 36.67 40.68
N LEU A 491 19.98 35.63 40.11
CA LEU A 491 21.42 35.58 39.82
C LEU A 491 21.85 36.64 38.77
N VAL A 492 20.97 37.02 37.84
CA VAL A 492 21.22 38.15 36.92
C VAL A 492 21.18 39.46 37.67
N GLU A 493 20.20 39.64 38.55
CA GLU A 493 20.04 40.87 39.32
C GLU A 493 21.23 41.11 40.27
N GLN A 494 21.85 40.03 40.77
CA GLN A 494 23.04 40.08 41.62
C GLN A 494 24.37 40.21 40.84
N GLY A 495 24.35 40.14 39.50
CA GLY A 495 25.52 40.34 38.65
C GLY A 495 26.37 39.08 38.37
N ASP A 496 26.00 37.91 38.93
CA ASP A 496 26.72 36.63 38.79
C ASP A 496 26.09 35.74 37.70
N ALA A 497 25.97 36.25 36.47
CA ALA A 497 25.33 35.55 35.36
C ALA A 497 26.30 34.60 34.62
N PRO A 498 26.04 33.26 34.58
CA PRO A 498 26.84 32.33 33.76
C PRO A 498 26.62 32.56 32.25
N GLU A 499 27.63 32.29 31.41
CA GLU A 499 27.56 32.48 29.95
C GLU A 499 26.39 31.71 29.27
N ASP A 500 25.98 30.57 29.83
CA ASP A 500 24.91 29.70 29.29
C ASP A 500 23.49 30.08 29.78
N LEU A 501 23.36 31.17 30.54
CA LEU A 501 22.12 31.52 31.24
C LEU A 501 20.94 31.75 30.31
N GLN A 502 21.13 32.48 29.20
CA GLN A 502 20.06 32.76 28.24
C GLN A 502 19.49 31.47 27.63
N ARG A 503 20.35 30.49 27.35
CA ARG A 503 19.96 29.18 26.82
C ARG A 503 19.16 28.39 27.85
N ARG A 504 19.61 28.36 29.11
CA ARG A 504 18.91 27.70 30.22
C ARG A 504 17.56 28.34 30.52
N LEU A 505 17.48 29.67 30.53
CA LEU A 505 16.21 30.39 30.70
C LEU A 505 15.24 30.11 29.55
N LYS A 506 15.73 30.05 28.31
CA LYS A 506 14.90 29.69 27.15
C LYS A 506 14.36 28.27 27.24
N SER A 507 15.23 27.27 27.50
CA SER A 507 14.84 25.86 27.69
C SER A 507 13.79 25.72 28.79
N ARG A 508 14.03 26.33 29.96
CA ARG A 508 13.09 26.26 31.08
C ARG A 508 11.76 26.96 30.79
N LYS A 509 11.75 28.06 30.03
CA LYS A 509 10.51 28.72 29.58
C LYS A 509 9.75 27.89 28.54
N GLU A 510 10.45 27.14 27.69
CA GLU A 510 9.83 26.18 26.76
C GLU A 510 9.21 25.01 27.54
N GLU A 511 9.95 24.38 28.44
CA GLU A 511 9.45 23.35 29.37
C GLU A 511 8.24 23.86 30.18
N GLN A 512 8.29 25.10 30.67
CA GLN A 512 7.18 25.71 31.41
C GLN A 512 5.92 25.83 30.55
N LYS A 513 6.05 26.23 29.28
CA LYS A 513 4.92 26.33 28.35
C LYS A 513 4.33 24.96 28.02
N GLU A 514 5.18 23.94 27.86
CA GLU A 514 4.75 22.56 27.61
C GLU A 514 3.94 22.03 28.80
N ILE A 515 4.46 22.14 30.03
CA ILE A 515 3.76 21.72 31.24
C ILE A 515 2.45 22.50 31.43
N GLN A 516 2.44 23.80 31.14
CA GLN A 516 1.21 24.62 31.18
C GLN A 516 0.17 24.16 30.15
N TYR A 517 0.60 23.75 28.96
CA TYR A 517 -0.29 23.22 27.94
C TYR A 517 -0.87 21.85 28.35
N GLU A 518 -0.04 20.94 28.86
CA GLU A 518 -0.48 19.65 29.42
C GLU A 518 -1.49 19.84 30.55
N LEU A 519 -1.21 20.72 31.51
CA LEU A 519 -2.13 21.07 32.59
C LEU A 519 -3.45 21.66 32.06
N LYS A 520 -3.39 22.47 31.01
CA LYS A 520 -4.60 23.01 30.37
C LYS A 520 -5.44 21.89 29.74
N GLN A 521 -4.82 20.92 29.07
CA GLN A 521 -5.52 19.75 28.51
C GLN A 521 -6.14 18.89 29.61
N LEU A 522 -5.36 18.51 30.63
CA LEU A 522 -5.84 17.71 31.76
C LEU A 522 -7.01 18.39 32.51
N ARG A 523 -6.97 19.72 32.66
CA ARG A 523 -8.07 20.49 33.26
C ARG A 523 -9.30 20.56 32.35
N LEU A 524 -9.10 20.61 31.03
CA LEU A 524 -10.19 20.61 30.06
C LEU A 524 -10.88 19.24 30.03
N GLU A 525 -10.09 18.16 30.08
CA GLU A 525 -10.55 16.77 30.20
C GLU A 525 -11.31 16.54 31.51
N ARG A 526 -10.82 17.06 32.65
CA ARG A 526 -11.54 17.02 33.94
C ARG A 526 -12.86 17.79 33.90
N ASN A 527 -12.88 18.97 33.28
CA ASN A 527 -14.10 19.78 33.18
C ASN A 527 -15.12 19.19 32.18
N HIS A 528 -14.73 18.23 31.34
CA HIS A 528 -15.61 17.51 30.42
C HIS A 528 -16.31 16.30 31.11
N ASP A 529 -16.34 16.25 32.44
CA ASP A 529 -17.02 15.19 33.19
C ASP A 529 -18.50 15.08 32.79
N LEU A 530 -18.77 14.05 32.00
CA LEU A 530 -20.02 13.32 32.04
C LEU A 530 -20.05 12.72 33.44
N GLY A 531 -20.92 13.19 34.33
CA GLY A 531 -20.98 12.70 35.73
C GLY A 531 -21.06 11.18 35.84
N THR A 532 -20.98 10.64 37.07
CA THR A 532 -20.92 9.19 37.33
C THR A 532 -21.85 8.40 36.38
N PRO A 533 -21.28 7.52 35.54
CA PRO A 533 -22.05 6.87 34.49
C PRO A 533 -23.16 6.01 35.09
N SER A 534 -24.41 6.28 34.72
CA SER A 534 -25.57 5.48 35.11
C SER A 534 -25.84 4.37 34.10
N GLU A 535 -26.59 3.34 34.51
CA GLU A 535 -27.01 2.28 33.59
C GLU A 535 -27.85 2.83 32.43
N GLU A 536 -28.71 3.82 32.70
CA GLU A 536 -29.54 4.50 31.69
C GLU A 536 -28.66 5.24 30.66
N TRP A 537 -27.64 5.95 31.14
CA TRP A 537 -26.67 6.63 30.29
C TRP A 537 -25.92 5.64 29.39
N LEU A 538 -25.50 4.49 29.94
CA LEU A 538 -24.82 3.45 29.17
C LEU A 538 -25.73 2.88 28.08
N ARG A 539 -27.00 2.60 28.38
CA ARG A 539 -27.98 2.11 27.40
C ARG A 539 -28.17 3.11 26.25
N GLU A 540 -28.29 4.39 26.56
CA GLU A 540 -28.44 5.43 25.54
C GLU A 540 -27.20 5.55 24.65
N ARG A 541 -26.01 5.50 25.25
CA ARG A 541 -24.73 5.55 24.52
C ARG A 541 -24.51 4.33 23.64
N LEU A 542 -24.85 3.14 24.12
CA LEU A 542 -24.78 1.90 23.32
C LEU A 542 -25.76 1.94 22.14
N LYS A 543 -26.94 2.55 22.31
CA LYS A 543 -27.89 2.77 21.21
C LYS A 543 -27.33 3.75 20.17
N GLN A 544 -26.80 4.89 20.60
CA GLN A 544 -26.13 5.85 19.70
C GLN A 544 -24.96 5.21 18.95
N LEU A 545 -24.17 4.38 19.63
CA LEU A 545 -23.07 3.63 19.02
C LEU A 545 -23.59 2.70 17.92
N PHE A 546 -24.67 1.97 18.19
CA PHE A 546 -25.29 1.08 17.21
C PHE A 546 -25.83 1.84 15.98
N ASP A 547 -26.46 2.99 16.19
CA ASP A 547 -26.95 3.85 15.10
C ASP A 547 -25.79 4.33 14.21
N VAL A 548 -24.68 4.76 14.81
CA VAL A 548 -23.46 5.17 14.07
C VAL A 548 -22.88 4.01 13.26
N LEU A 549 -22.92 2.78 13.79
CA LEU A 549 -22.42 1.60 13.08
C LEU A 549 -23.20 1.31 11.79
N GLN A 550 -24.49 1.67 11.73
CA GLN A 550 -25.33 1.48 10.54
C GLN A 550 -24.97 2.45 9.40
N GLU A 551 -24.48 3.65 9.70
CA GLU A 551 -24.20 4.69 8.71
C GLU A 551 -22.95 4.41 7.83
N SER A 552 -22.22 3.31 8.06
CA SER A 552 -21.06 2.90 7.24
C SER A 552 -20.00 3.99 7.04
N SER A 553 -19.76 4.79 8.10
CA SER A 553 -18.82 5.93 8.10
C SER A 553 -17.41 5.53 8.58
N PRO A 554 -16.38 6.38 8.37
CA PRO A 554 -15.06 6.15 8.97
C PRO A 554 -15.08 6.10 10.50
N ALA A 555 -16.00 6.85 11.13
CA ALA A 555 -16.24 6.76 12.56
C ALA A 555 -16.79 5.39 12.95
N ALA A 556 -17.73 4.84 12.15
CA ALA A 556 -18.25 3.49 12.31
C ALA A 556 -17.16 2.41 12.23
N ASN A 557 -16.19 2.53 11.32
CA ASN A 557 -15.06 1.59 11.25
C ASN A 557 -14.19 1.65 12.51
N LYS A 558 -13.90 2.85 13.04
CA LYS A 558 -13.11 3.02 14.27
C LYS A 558 -13.85 2.45 15.48
N ALA A 559 -15.14 2.74 15.58
CA ALA A 559 -16.03 2.20 16.62
C ALA A 559 -16.09 0.67 16.56
N LEU A 560 -16.32 0.10 15.37
CA LEU A 560 -16.35 -1.34 15.16
C LEU A 560 -15.00 -1.96 15.53
N SER A 561 -13.89 -1.40 15.08
CA SER A 561 -12.54 -1.87 15.41
C SER A 561 -12.29 -1.93 16.92
N ALA A 562 -12.73 -0.91 17.67
CA ALA A 562 -12.64 -0.89 19.13
C ALA A 562 -13.51 -1.98 19.77
N LEU A 563 -14.73 -2.18 19.27
CA LEU A 563 -15.66 -3.22 19.72
C LEU A 563 -15.10 -4.62 19.53
N ILE A 564 -14.53 -4.94 18.36
CA ILE A 564 -14.10 -6.31 18.03
C ILE A 564 -12.62 -6.60 18.35
N GLY A 565 -11.91 -5.66 18.97
CA GLY A 565 -10.46 -5.81 19.23
C GLY A 565 -9.57 -5.75 17.97
N GLY A 566 -10.13 -5.30 16.84
CA GLY A 566 -9.40 -4.99 15.61
C GLY A 566 -9.37 -6.07 14.53
N GLU A 567 -9.88 -7.28 14.77
CA GLU A 567 -9.86 -8.34 13.75
C GLU A 567 -11.02 -9.35 13.81
N ILE A 568 -11.42 -9.80 12.62
CA ILE A 568 -12.36 -10.89 12.38
C ILE A 568 -11.62 -11.95 11.58
N ILE A 569 -11.46 -13.13 12.16
CA ILE A 569 -10.80 -14.28 11.54
C ILE A 569 -11.82 -15.00 10.66
N MET A 570 -11.49 -15.17 9.39
CA MET A 570 -12.35 -15.78 8.38
C MET A 570 -11.81 -17.15 7.99
N GLU A 571 -12.52 -18.20 8.40
CA GLU A 571 -12.24 -19.61 8.10
C GLU A 571 -13.11 -20.07 6.92
N GLU A 572 -12.55 -20.78 5.96
CA GLU A 572 -13.29 -21.29 4.80
C GLU A 572 -13.78 -22.72 5.05
N ASN A 573 -15.10 -22.93 4.96
CA ASN A 573 -15.74 -24.21 5.20
C ASN A 573 -16.56 -24.67 4.00
N GLU A 574 -16.63 -25.99 3.80
CA GLU A 574 -17.44 -26.60 2.75
C GLU A 574 -18.92 -26.67 3.16
N ILE A 575 -19.83 -26.46 2.21
CA ILE A 575 -21.25 -26.75 2.41
C ILE A 575 -21.55 -28.09 1.74
N PRO A 576 -22.05 -29.10 2.47
CA PRO A 576 -22.48 -30.36 1.89
C PRO A 576 -23.41 -30.15 0.69
N LEU A 577 -23.20 -30.93 -0.37
CA LEU A 577 -23.98 -30.88 -1.63
C LEU A 577 -23.89 -29.56 -2.43
N ARG A 578 -23.04 -28.60 -2.03
CA ARG A 578 -22.76 -27.39 -2.83
C ARG A 578 -21.34 -27.39 -3.38
N LYS A 579 -21.19 -26.78 -4.56
CA LYS A 579 -19.87 -26.55 -5.18
C LYS A 579 -19.12 -25.35 -4.60
N ARG A 580 -19.77 -24.53 -3.78
CA ARG A 580 -19.20 -23.28 -3.25
C ARG A 580 -19.10 -23.37 -1.74
N ASN A 581 -17.91 -23.06 -1.25
CA ASN A 581 -17.62 -22.93 0.18
C ASN A 581 -18.21 -21.63 0.72
N TYR A 582 -18.26 -21.50 2.04
CA TYR A 582 -18.64 -20.30 2.77
C TYR A 582 -17.53 -19.90 3.74
N PHE A 583 -17.64 -18.69 4.27
CA PHE A 583 -16.76 -18.26 5.35
C PHE A 583 -17.48 -18.33 6.69
N ARG A 584 -16.80 -18.86 7.69
CA ARG A 584 -17.13 -18.75 9.11
C ARG A 584 -16.27 -17.64 9.71
N GLY A 585 -16.91 -16.58 10.18
CA GLY A 585 -16.24 -15.48 10.89
C GLY A 585 -16.16 -15.77 12.38
N LYS A 586 -14.99 -15.53 12.97
CA LYS A 586 -14.75 -15.58 14.41
C LYS A 586 -14.23 -14.21 14.87
N PHE A 587 -14.85 -13.65 15.89
CA PHE A 587 -14.39 -12.42 16.54
C PHE A 587 -14.79 -12.39 18.01
N ARG A 588 -14.15 -11.53 18.79
CA ARG A 588 -14.43 -11.34 20.22
C ARG A 588 -14.80 -9.90 20.48
N LEU A 589 -15.72 -9.67 21.41
CA LEU A 589 -16.02 -8.31 21.84
C LEU A 589 -15.07 -7.90 22.97
N ASN A 590 -14.40 -6.77 22.79
CA ASN A 590 -13.47 -6.21 23.76
C ASN A 590 -14.20 -5.25 24.70
N VAL A 591 -14.56 -5.72 25.89
CA VAL A 591 -15.23 -4.92 26.93
C VAL A 591 -14.46 -3.63 27.21
N ARG A 592 -13.14 -3.73 27.47
CA ARG A 592 -12.28 -2.59 27.77
C ARG A 592 -12.17 -1.61 26.61
N GLY A 593 -12.11 -2.13 25.38
CA GLY A 593 -12.10 -1.32 24.16
C GLY A 593 -13.36 -0.45 24.02
N VAL A 594 -14.53 -1.00 24.37
CA VAL A 594 -15.81 -0.28 24.37
C VAL A 594 -15.84 0.77 25.47
N SER A 595 -15.51 0.40 26.71
CA SER A 595 -15.50 1.32 27.84
C SER A 595 -14.57 2.52 27.59
N SER A 596 -13.35 2.27 27.09
CA SER A 596 -12.40 3.33 26.71
C SER A 596 -12.92 4.22 25.57
N PHE A 597 -13.58 3.64 24.57
CA PHE A 597 -14.17 4.41 23.46
C PHE A 597 -15.32 5.30 23.93
N LEU A 598 -16.19 4.79 24.80
CA LEU A 598 -17.30 5.55 25.39
C LEU A 598 -16.81 6.64 26.35
N ALA A 599 -15.73 6.39 27.09
CA ALA A 599 -15.09 7.35 27.98
C ALA A 599 -14.25 8.42 27.24
N GLY A 600 -14.10 8.31 25.91
CA GLY A 600 -13.31 9.25 25.11
C GLY A 600 -11.79 9.15 25.31
N THR A 601 -11.33 8.20 26.13
CA THR A 601 -9.91 7.97 26.41
C THR A 601 -9.26 7.19 25.27
N SER A 602 -8.19 7.74 24.70
CA SER A 602 -7.38 7.10 23.67
C SER A 602 -6.36 6.12 24.27
N SER A 603 -6.83 5.14 25.06
CA SER A 603 -5.94 4.07 25.53
C SER A 603 -5.56 3.16 24.36
N SER A 604 -4.27 2.81 24.28
CA SER A 604 -3.76 1.71 23.45
C SER A 604 -4.68 0.51 23.57
N ILE A 605 -5.31 0.07 22.48
CA ILE A 605 -6.18 -1.11 22.46
C ILE A 605 -5.30 -2.29 22.87
N GLU A 606 -5.38 -2.72 24.13
CA GLU A 606 -4.83 -4.00 24.55
C GLU A 606 -5.52 -5.08 23.73
N ARG A 607 -4.75 -5.77 22.88
CA ARG A 607 -5.24 -6.77 21.91
C ARG A 607 -5.63 -8.09 22.56
N THR A 608 -5.48 -8.22 23.88
CA THR A 608 -5.80 -9.42 24.65
C THR A 608 -7.21 -9.31 25.20
N GLY A 609 -8.20 -9.48 24.31
CA GLY A 609 -9.61 -9.57 24.72
C GLY A 609 -9.84 -10.82 25.58
N GLN A 610 -10.16 -10.62 26.86
CA GLN A 610 -10.90 -11.60 27.66
C GLN A 610 -12.38 -11.48 27.25
N GLY A 611 -12.95 -12.52 26.67
CA GLY A 611 -14.34 -12.50 26.20
C GLY A 611 -14.73 -13.75 25.42
N GLU A 612 -16.05 -13.97 25.34
CA GLU A 612 -16.65 -15.06 24.56
C GLU A 612 -16.36 -14.89 23.06
N GLU A 613 -16.07 -16.00 22.37
CA GLU A 613 -15.81 -16.01 20.94
C GLU A 613 -17.11 -16.18 20.16
N PHE A 614 -17.46 -15.17 19.37
CA PHE A 614 -18.64 -15.20 18.53
C PHE A 614 -18.29 -15.81 17.18
N VAL A 615 -19.11 -16.79 16.77
CA VAL A 615 -18.99 -17.50 15.50
C VAL A 615 -20.19 -17.17 14.62
N ILE A 616 -19.95 -16.69 13.40
CA ILE A 616 -20.99 -16.40 12.41
C ILE A 616 -20.70 -17.16 11.12
N ASP A 617 -21.64 -17.98 10.68
CA ASP A 617 -21.58 -18.66 9.39
C ASP A 617 -22.18 -17.76 8.31
N PHE A 618 -21.35 -17.17 7.45
CA PHE A 618 -21.78 -16.28 6.38
C PHE A 618 -22.34 -17.05 5.18
N ILE A 619 -23.47 -17.71 5.41
CA ILE A 619 -24.18 -18.51 4.41
C ILE A 619 -25.32 -17.66 3.85
N GLN A 620 -25.34 -17.49 2.53
CA GLN A 620 -26.54 -16.94 1.90
C GLN A 620 -27.63 -18.02 1.88
N PRO A 621 -28.84 -17.70 2.34
CA PRO A 621 -29.98 -18.60 2.16
C PRO A 621 -30.17 -18.84 0.67
N ASP A 622 -29.98 -20.08 0.25
CA ASP A 622 -30.15 -20.47 -1.15
C ASP A 622 -31.60 -20.89 -1.38
N LYS A 623 -32.14 -20.59 -2.56
CA LYS A 623 -33.47 -21.07 -2.95
C LYS A 623 -33.54 -22.59 -2.87
N ALA A 624 -32.42 -23.29 -3.12
CA ALA A 624 -32.36 -24.73 -2.99
C ALA A 624 -32.55 -25.23 -1.54
N ASP A 625 -32.09 -24.50 -0.52
CA ASP A 625 -32.33 -24.87 0.88
C ASP A 625 -33.81 -24.75 1.23
N GLN A 626 -34.41 -23.60 0.89
CA GLN A 626 -35.82 -23.35 1.15
C GLN A 626 -36.71 -24.38 0.43
N GLN A 627 -36.36 -24.70 -0.82
CA GLN A 627 -37.03 -25.75 -1.58
C GLN A 627 -36.87 -27.14 -0.93
N ARG A 628 -35.69 -27.48 -0.41
CA ARG A 628 -35.46 -28.73 0.33
C ARG A 628 -36.33 -28.81 1.59
N GLU A 629 -36.40 -27.73 2.36
CA GLU A 629 -37.16 -27.69 3.60
C GLU A 629 -38.67 -27.78 3.36
N ILE A 630 -39.18 -27.03 2.38
CA ILE A 630 -40.59 -27.10 1.96
C ILE A 630 -40.89 -28.49 1.37
N ALA A 631 -40.02 -29.03 0.52
CA ALA A 631 -40.18 -30.37 -0.05
C ALA A 631 -40.27 -31.43 1.05
N LYS A 632 -39.40 -31.38 2.07
CA LYS A 632 -39.43 -32.31 3.19
C LYS A 632 -40.70 -32.15 4.01
N ARG A 633 -41.10 -30.92 4.33
CA ARG A 633 -42.33 -30.64 5.08
C ARG A 633 -43.56 -31.22 4.40
N MET A 634 -43.70 -31.02 3.09
CA MET A 634 -44.80 -31.58 2.31
C MET A 634 -44.68 -33.10 2.13
N TYR A 635 -43.45 -33.61 2.01
CA TYR A 635 -43.21 -35.06 1.93
C TYR A 635 -43.63 -35.77 3.22
N ASP A 636 -43.34 -35.18 4.37
CA ASP A 636 -43.70 -35.68 5.71
C ASP A 636 -45.21 -35.54 5.97
N ALA A 637 -45.84 -34.49 5.44
CA ALA A 637 -47.29 -34.33 5.40
C ALA A 637 -48.00 -35.31 4.44
N GLN A 638 -47.29 -36.29 3.88
CA GLN A 638 -47.81 -37.30 2.96
C GLN A 638 -48.41 -36.73 1.67
N GLU A 639 -47.91 -35.59 1.18
CA GLU A 639 -48.30 -35.10 -0.13
C GLU A 639 -47.57 -35.85 -1.26
N PRO A 640 -48.20 -36.08 -2.41
CA PRO A 640 -47.56 -36.68 -3.58
C PRO A 640 -46.57 -35.71 -4.22
N GLU A 641 -45.48 -36.24 -4.79
CA GLU A 641 -44.38 -35.43 -5.36
C GLU A 641 -44.83 -34.43 -6.44
N PHE A 642 -45.95 -34.68 -7.14
CA PHE A 642 -46.47 -33.75 -8.13
C PHE A 642 -47.07 -32.47 -7.51
N LYS A 643 -47.70 -32.56 -6.34
CA LYS A 643 -48.20 -31.38 -5.62
C LYS A 643 -47.06 -30.59 -5.01
N ILE A 644 -46.04 -31.31 -4.54
CA ILE A 644 -44.80 -30.68 -4.06
C ILE A 644 -44.13 -29.91 -5.22
N ALA A 645 -44.11 -30.51 -6.43
CA ALA A 645 -43.57 -29.88 -7.63
C ALA A 645 -44.35 -28.61 -8.02
N GLU A 646 -45.68 -28.66 -7.94
CA GLU A 646 -46.57 -27.51 -8.19
C GLU A 646 -46.36 -26.40 -7.16
N ALA A 647 -46.33 -26.74 -5.86
CA ALA A 647 -46.11 -25.78 -4.78
C ALA A 647 -44.74 -25.09 -4.85
N LEU A 648 -43.71 -25.81 -5.33
CA LEU A 648 -42.35 -25.29 -5.47
C LEU A 648 -42.07 -24.65 -6.84
N GLY A 649 -42.98 -24.79 -7.81
CA GLY A 649 -42.76 -24.35 -9.19
C GLY A 649 -41.58 -25.03 -9.89
N VAL A 650 -41.29 -26.30 -9.57
CA VAL A 650 -40.16 -27.07 -10.13
C VAL A 650 -40.62 -28.38 -10.76
N SER A 651 -39.75 -29.04 -11.55
CA SER A 651 -40.07 -30.35 -12.11
C SER A 651 -40.18 -31.44 -11.04
N ARG A 652 -40.95 -32.50 -11.31
CA ARG A 652 -41.05 -33.67 -10.42
C ARG A 652 -39.68 -34.31 -10.17
N SER A 653 -38.85 -34.42 -11.20
CA SER A 653 -37.48 -34.93 -11.07
C SER A 653 -36.63 -34.10 -10.11
N ARG A 654 -36.82 -32.77 -10.09
CA ARG A 654 -36.14 -31.90 -9.13
C ARG A 654 -36.65 -32.14 -7.71
N VAL A 655 -37.95 -32.35 -7.50
CA VAL A 655 -38.52 -32.70 -6.19
C VAL A 655 -37.93 -34.01 -5.67
N THR A 656 -37.90 -35.06 -6.49
CA THR A 656 -37.31 -36.34 -6.10
C THR A 656 -35.87 -36.14 -5.64
N LYS A 657 -35.08 -35.38 -6.42
CA LYS A 657 -33.69 -35.05 -6.07
C LYS A 657 -33.59 -34.22 -4.80
N LEU A 658 -34.45 -33.22 -4.59
CA LEU A 658 -34.46 -32.42 -3.35
C LEU A 658 -34.76 -33.28 -2.12
N ILE A 659 -35.68 -34.24 -2.24
CA ILE A 659 -35.99 -35.19 -1.16
C ILE A 659 -34.79 -36.09 -0.90
N ASP A 660 -34.17 -36.65 -1.95
CA ASP A 660 -32.97 -37.49 -1.82
C ASP A 660 -31.84 -36.72 -1.12
N GLU A 661 -31.57 -35.48 -1.56
CA GLU A 661 -30.60 -34.57 -0.95
C GLU A 661 -30.91 -34.33 0.55
N VAL A 662 -32.18 -34.18 0.94
CA VAL A 662 -32.56 -33.97 2.36
C VAL A 662 -32.30 -35.21 3.21
N PHE A 663 -32.69 -36.39 2.72
CA PHE A 663 -32.46 -37.65 3.43
C PHE A 663 -30.95 -37.94 3.57
N GLU A 664 -30.17 -37.67 2.52
CA GLU A 664 -28.71 -37.76 2.52
C GLU A 664 -28.08 -36.80 3.54
N LEU A 665 -28.49 -35.52 3.56
CA LEU A 665 -28.00 -34.53 4.52
C LEU A 665 -28.30 -34.89 5.99
N ARG A 666 -29.40 -35.60 6.25
CA ARG A 666 -29.80 -36.02 7.60
C ARG A 666 -29.27 -37.40 7.99
N GLY A 667 -28.62 -38.12 7.07
CA GLY A 667 -28.20 -39.51 7.30
C GLY A 667 -29.36 -40.50 7.47
N GLU A 668 -30.56 -40.14 7.02
CA GLU A 668 -31.77 -40.95 7.12
C GLU A 668 -31.96 -41.79 5.85
N LYS A 669 -32.49 -43.02 5.97
CA LYS A 669 -32.87 -43.81 4.80
C LYS A 669 -34.21 -43.36 4.25
N LYS A 670 -34.24 -42.93 2.98
CA LYS A 670 -35.48 -42.61 2.28
C LYS A 670 -36.42 -43.83 2.25
N PRO A 671 -37.70 -43.69 2.66
CA PRO A 671 -38.68 -44.77 2.58
C PRO A 671 -38.89 -45.26 1.13
N ASP A 672 -39.12 -46.56 0.95
CA ASP A 672 -39.40 -47.13 -0.37
C ASP A 672 -40.62 -46.44 -1.01
N GLY A 673 -40.41 -45.91 -2.22
CA GLY A 673 -41.43 -45.16 -2.96
C GLY A 673 -42.69 -45.97 -3.24
N ARG A 674 -42.59 -47.30 -3.41
CA ARG A 674 -43.78 -48.16 -3.62
C ARG A 674 -44.60 -48.29 -2.33
N SER A 675 -43.94 -48.54 -1.21
CA SER A 675 -44.59 -48.63 0.11
C SER A 675 -45.23 -47.32 0.56
N ARG A 676 -44.64 -46.16 0.21
CA ARG A 676 -45.21 -44.85 0.51
C ARG A 676 -46.44 -44.56 -0.35
N ARG A 677 -46.37 -44.88 -1.65
CA ARG A 677 -47.44 -44.58 -2.62
C ARG A 677 -48.76 -45.27 -2.28
N SER A 678 -48.72 -46.43 -1.61
CA SER A 678 -49.93 -47.13 -1.17
C SER A 678 -50.70 -46.39 -0.07
N ARG A 679 -50.00 -45.57 0.74
CA ARG A 679 -50.51 -44.83 1.90
C ARG A 679 -51.01 -43.42 1.58
N LEU A 680 -50.78 -42.92 0.36
CA LEU A 680 -51.21 -41.58 -0.05
C LEU A 680 -52.73 -41.51 -0.25
N ALA A 681 -53.39 -40.49 0.32
CA ALA A 681 -54.83 -40.28 0.25
C ALA A 681 -55.35 -39.96 -1.16
N VAL A 682 -54.54 -39.33 -2.01
CA VAL A 682 -54.90 -38.98 -3.39
C VAL A 682 -53.91 -39.62 -4.37
N LYS A 683 -54.30 -40.76 -4.95
CA LYS A 683 -53.44 -41.56 -5.85
C LYS A 683 -53.46 -41.05 -7.30
N HIS A 684 -54.56 -40.46 -7.73
CA HIS A 684 -54.78 -39.98 -9.11
C HIS A 684 -55.56 -38.66 -9.10
N LYS A 685 -55.26 -37.77 -10.06
CA LYS A 685 -55.97 -36.49 -10.27
C LYS A 685 -57.30 -36.69 -11.02
N GLU A 686 -57.37 -37.77 -11.80
CA GLU A 686 -58.50 -38.21 -12.62
C GLU A 686 -58.65 -39.72 -12.45
N PRO A 687 -59.85 -40.31 -12.64
CA PRO A 687 -60.00 -41.76 -12.66
C PRO A 687 -58.97 -42.36 -13.63
N PRO A 688 -58.24 -43.42 -13.24
CA PRO A 688 -57.29 -44.08 -14.12
C PRO A 688 -57.88 -44.32 -15.51
N PRO A 689 -57.10 -44.19 -16.60
CA PRO A 689 -57.62 -44.26 -17.96
C PRO A 689 -58.56 -45.45 -18.16
N TYR A 690 -58.16 -46.63 -17.66
CA TYR A 690 -58.96 -47.86 -17.76
C TYR A 690 -60.37 -47.76 -17.16
N GLN A 691 -60.60 -46.91 -16.16
CA GLN A 691 -61.93 -46.66 -15.58
C GLN A 691 -62.76 -45.74 -16.46
N ALA A 692 -62.15 -44.69 -17.03
CA ALA A 692 -62.83 -43.72 -17.88
C ALA A 692 -63.32 -44.34 -19.20
N ILE A 693 -62.50 -45.20 -19.81
CA ILE A 693 -62.83 -45.89 -21.06
C ILE A 693 -63.48 -47.27 -20.86
N ALA A 694 -63.83 -47.63 -19.62
CA ALA A 694 -64.33 -48.97 -19.29
C ALA A 694 -65.60 -49.35 -20.08
N GLU A 695 -66.54 -48.41 -20.23
CA GLU A 695 -67.78 -48.64 -20.99
C GLU A 695 -67.54 -48.77 -22.50
N GLU A 696 -66.64 -47.97 -23.06
CA GLU A 696 -66.28 -48.04 -24.49
C GLU A 696 -65.54 -49.33 -24.83
N VAL A 697 -64.61 -49.75 -23.96
CA VAL A 697 -63.94 -51.05 -24.05
C VAL A 697 -64.97 -52.17 -23.99
N MET A 698 -65.95 -52.10 -23.08
CA MET A 698 -66.96 -53.14 -22.95
C MET A 698 -67.95 -53.17 -24.13
N LYS A 699 -68.19 -52.04 -24.81
CA LYS A 699 -68.97 -52.01 -26.06
C LYS A 699 -68.31 -52.86 -27.14
N LEU A 700 -67.02 -52.62 -27.41
CA LEU A 700 -66.25 -53.40 -28.38
C LEU A 700 -66.00 -54.85 -27.90
N PHE A 701 -65.94 -55.07 -26.59
CA PHE A 701 -65.87 -56.39 -25.99
C PHE A 701 -67.13 -57.22 -26.28
N ARG A 702 -68.33 -56.62 -26.24
CA ARG A 702 -69.59 -57.30 -26.57
C ARG A 702 -69.72 -57.59 -28.06
N GLU A 703 -69.09 -56.79 -28.92
CA GLU A 703 -68.98 -57.02 -30.37
C GLU A 703 -68.03 -58.17 -30.74
N LYS A 704 -67.59 -58.99 -29.77
CA LYS A 704 -66.70 -60.14 -29.97
C LYS A 704 -65.32 -59.77 -30.56
N LYS A 705 -64.87 -58.52 -30.42
CA LYS A 705 -63.51 -58.12 -30.83
C LYS A 705 -62.46 -58.63 -29.86
N GLU A 706 -61.30 -59.00 -30.39
CA GLU A 706 -60.15 -59.40 -29.57
C GLU A 706 -59.57 -58.20 -28.81
N TYR A 707 -58.88 -58.44 -27.69
CA TYR A 707 -58.24 -57.35 -26.93
C TYR A 707 -57.24 -56.53 -27.75
N GLY A 708 -56.58 -57.15 -28.75
CA GLY A 708 -55.68 -56.44 -29.66
C GLY A 708 -56.42 -55.49 -30.60
N GLU A 709 -57.58 -55.90 -31.10
CA GLU A 709 -58.43 -55.08 -31.97
C GLU A 709 -59.10 -53.94 -31.21
N ILE A 710 -59.54 -54.20 -29.97
CA ILE A 710 -60.08 -53.16 -29.07
C ILE A 710 -59.00 -52.12 -28.75
N ALA A 711 -57.77 -52.59 -28.48
CA ALA A 711 -56.62 -51.73 -28.25
C ALA A 711 -56.30 -50.86 -29.46
N ALA A 712 -56.32 -51.43 -30.67
CA ALA A 712 -56.11 -50.69 -31.91
C ALA A 712 -57.25 -49.69 -32.21
N ALA A 713 -58.50 -50.09 -32.01
CA ALA A 713 -59.68 -49.26 -32.30
C ALA A 713 -59.79 -48.02 -31.38
N LEU A 714 -59.41 -48.16 -30.11
CA LEU A 714 -59.40 -47.07 -29.14
C LEU A 714 -58.04 -46.38 -29.03
N ASN A 715 -57.05 -46.83 -29.81
CA ASN A 715 -55.66 -46.34 -29.76
C ASN A 715 -55.06 -46.33 -28.33
N ILE A 716 -55.20 -47.46 -27.62
CA ILE A 716 -54.76 -47.66 -26.24
C ILE A 716 -53.95 -48.95 -26.09
N ASP A 717 -53.18 -49.07 -25.00
CA ASP A 717 -52.45 -50.30 -24.71
C ASP A 717 -53.38 -51.47 -24.34
N ARG A 718 -52.98 -52.70 -24.73
CA ARG A 718 -53.72 -53.94 -24.46
C ARG A 718 -53.90 -54.21 -22.96
N ASN A 719 -52.96 -53.81 -22.11
CA ASN A 719 -53.11 -53.97 -20.66
C ASN A 719 -54.16 -53.02 -20.09
N THR A 720 -54.33 -51.84 -20.71
CA THR A 720 -55.40 -50.89 -20.35
C THR A 720 -56.76 -51.51 -20.67
N VAL A 721 -56.94 -52.14 -21.85
CA VAL A 721 -58.15 -52.90 -22.20
C VAL A 721 -58.43 -54.00 -21.18
N THR A 722 -57.40 -54.78 -20.82
CA THR A 722 -57.52 -55.87 -19.84
C THR A 722 -57.94 -55.34 -18.47
N SER A 723 -57.35 -54.22 -18.04
CA SER A 723 -57.66 -53.54 -16.78
C SER A 723 -59.06 -52.92 -16.78
N SER A 724 -59.52 -52.39 -17.92
CA SER A 724 -60.87 -51.87 -18.12
C SER A 724 -61.94 -52.95 -17.99
N VAL A 725 -61.73 -54.10 -18.64
CA VAL A 725 -62.64 -55.25 -18.54
C VAL A 725 -62.70 -55.76 -17.10
N LYS A 726 -61.53 -55.95 -16.48
CA LYS A 726 -61.43 -56.40 -15.09
C LYS A 726 -62.17 -55.44 -14.15
N TYR A 727 -61.90 -54.14 -14.25
CA TYR A 727 -62.56 -53.11 -13.47
C TYR A 727 -64.08 -53.10 -13.66
N TRP A 728 -64.57 -53.18 -14.90
CA TRP A 728 -65.99 -53.14 -15.21
C TRP A 728 -66.75 -54.35 -14.63
N HIS A 729 -66.14 -55.54 -14.66
CA HIS A 729 -66.69 -56.77 -14.09
C HIS A 729 -66.66 -56.76 -12.56
N GLU A 730 -65.54 -56.38 -11.95
CA GLU A 730 -65.39 -56.31 -10.48
C GLU A 730 -66.35 -55.29 -9.86
N GLN A 731 -66.55 -54.12 -10.49
CA GLN A 731 -67.52 -53.11 -10.04
C GLN A 731 -68.98 -53.62 -10.04
N ARG A 732 -69.28 -54.67 -10.81
CA ARG A 732 -70.63 -55.25 -10.95
C ARG A 732 -70.77 -56.63 -10.30
N GLY A 733 -69.76 -57.08 -9.55
CA GLY A 733 -69.76 -58.39 -8.90
C GLY A 733 -69.76 -59.58 -9.87
N LEU A 734 -69.34 -59.38 -11.12
CA LEU A 734 -69.31 -60.41 -12.15
C LEU A 734 -67.93 -61.10 -12.18
N PRO A 735 -67.86 -62.40 -12.52
CA PRO A 735 -66.57 -63.08 -12.69
C PRO A 735 -65.79 -62.44 -13.85
N VAL A 736 -64.50 -62.18 -13.63
CA VAL A 736 -63.62 -61.56 -14.63
C VAL A 736 -63.27 -62.61 -15.70
N PRO A 737 -63.55 -62.37 -16.99
CA PRO A 737 -63.27 -63.33 -18.05
C PRO A 737 -61.75 -63.47 -18.26
N ASP A 738 -61.24 -64.70 -18.28
CA ASP A 738 -59.86 -64.95 -18.70
C ASP A 738 -59.71 -64.72 -20.22
N GLY A 739 -58.80 -63.83 -20.59
CA GLY A 739 -58.51 -63.47 -21.98
C GLY A 739 -57.94 -64.63 -22.82
N ARG A 740 -57.45 -65.71 -22.19
CA ARG A 740 -57.10 -66.97 -22.90
C ARG A 740 -58.34 -67.79 -23.23
N THR A 741 -59.26 -67.89 -22.29
CA THR A 741 -60.53 -68.62 -22.48
C THR A 741 -61.40 -67.92 -23.51
N ARG A 742 -61.48 -66.59 -23.47
CA ARG A 742 -62.23 -65.79 -24.45
C ARG A 742 -61.73 -65.98 -25.89
N ARG A 743 -60.40 -66.03 -26.11
CA ARG A 743 -59.82 -66.29 -27.44
C ARG A 743 -60.12 -67.68 -28.01
N LYS A 744 -60.58 -68.63 -27.19
CA LYS A 744 -61.06 -69.93 -27.69
C LYS A 744 -62.54 -69.91 -28.12
N PHE A 745 -63.29 -68.89 -27.69
CA PHE A 745 -64.74 -68.73 -27.92
C PHE A 745 -65.08 -67.58 -28.90
N LEU A 746 -64.08 -66.78 -29.28
CA LEU A 746 -64.10 -65.86 -30.41
C LEU A 746 -63.66 -66.61 -31.66
#